data_AF-A0A3S3PH92-F1
#
_entry.id   AF-A0A3S3PH92-F1
#
_cell.length_a   1.000
_cell.length_b   1.000
_cell.length_c   1.000
_cell.angle_alpha   90.00
_cell.angle_beta   90.00
_cell.angle_gamma   90.00
#
_symmetry.space_group_name_H-M   'P 1'
#
loop_
_entity.id
_entity.type
_entity.pdbx_description
1 polymer ?
#
loop_
_entity_poly.entity_id
_entity_poly.type
_entity_poly.pdbx_seq_one_letter_code
_entity_poly.pdbx_strand_id
1 'polypeptide(L)'
;MDPYKYRPSSAYNTSFCTTNSGLPVWNNNSALTVGTRGPVLLEDYHLIEKVAAFHRERIPERVVHARGASAKGFFEVTHDITHLTCADFLRAPGVQTPLIARFSTVIHERGSPETIRDPRGFAIKFYTREGNFDLVGNNFPVFFIRDGMKFPDVIHAFKPNPKSHIQENWRILDFCSHIPESLHTFAWFYDDVGIPLNYRHMEGFGVHTFTLINKAGKVTYVKFHWKPTCGVKNLLEEEAIIVGGTNHSHATKDLYDSIATGTYPEWKLYIQTMEPEDEDKFDFDPLDVTKIWPEDMFPLQPVGRMVLNRNIDNFFAENEQLAFAPSLVVPGIYYSDDKMLQCRVFAYNDTQRHRLGPNYLMLPVNAPKCAYHNNHYDGAMNFMHRDEEVDYFPSRYDPVRHAEKFPIPTRIIHGKREKSIIEKENNFKQAGDRYRTFAPDRQERFLRRIVDGLSDPRITHELRSIWISYWTQFRPASAFNSPFFTTNSGAPVWNNNSSLTVGPGGPILLEDYHLVEKLAQFDRERIPERVVHARGASAKGFFEVTHDISHLTCADFLRAPGVQTPVIVRFSTVIHERGSPETLRDPRGFAVKFYTREGNFDLVGNNFPVFFIRDGIKFPDMVHSLKPNPKSHIQENWRILDFFSHHPESLHMFTFLFDDVGVPLDYRHMDGSGVNTYTLISKEGKAHYVKFHWRPTCGVKCLLEEDAVAVGGTNHSHATKDLYDSIAAGNYPEWKLFIQIIDPDYEDRFDFDPLDVTKTWPEDILPLQPVGRLVLNKNIDNFFAENEQLAFCPAIVVPGVYYSDDKLLQTRIFSYADTQRHRLGPNYLMLPPNAPKCAHHNNHHDGFMNFMHRDEEVNYFPSRYDPVRHAEKFPIPSRICTGKREKCIIEKENNFKQPGERYRSFAPDRQERFIRRWVEALSDPRVTHEIRSIWINYWSQADKSLGQKLASRLNVKPSM
;
A
#
# COMPACT_ATOMS: atom_id res chain seq x y z
N MET A 1 -17.13 -45.18 23.16
CA MET A 1 -17.58 -45.24 21.75
C MET A 1 -16.76 -44.22 21.01
N ASP A 2 -16.02 -44.65 19.98
CA ASP A 2 -15.25 -43.75 19.13
C ASP A 2 -16.23 -42.89 18.30
N PRO A 3 -16.31 -41.56 18.52
CA PRO A 3 -17.23 -40.68 17.80
C PRO A 3 -16.89 -40.57 16.31
N TYR A 4 -15.81 -41.22 15.85
CA TYR A 4 -15.36 -41.18 14.47
C TYR A 4 -15.59 -42.49 13.69
N LYS A 5 -16.20 -43.51 14.33
CA LYS A 5 -16.53 -44.80 13.69
C LYS A 5 -17.53 -44.70 12.53
N TYR A 6 -18.23 -43.57 12.39
CA TYR A 6 -19.23 -43.31 11.33
C TYR A 6 -18.94 -42.02 10.52
N ARG A 7 -17.67 -41.61 10.37
CA ARG A 7 -17.36 -40.49 9.46
C ARG A 7 -17.71 -40.89 8.01
N PRO A 8 -18.35 -40.00 7.22
CA PRO A 8 -18.45 -40.18 5.78
C PRO A 8 -17.06 -40.38 5.19
N SER A 9 -16.97 -41.27 4.19
CA SER A 9 -15.77 -41.62 3.43
C SER A 9 -14.67 -40.53 3.39
N SER A 10 -13.43 -40.91 3.68
CA SER A 10 -12.23 -40.05 3.49
C SER A 10 -11.85 -39.83 2.02
N ALA A 11 -12.61 -40.40 1.08
CA ALA A 11 -12.44 -40.09 -0.34
C ALA A 11 -13.18 -38.78 -0.66
N TYR A 12 -12.41 -37.70 -0.87
CA TYR A 12 -12.88 -36.36 -1.24
C TYR A 12 -13.59 -36.27 -2.62
N ASN A 13 -13.84 -37.39 -3.29
CA ASN A 13 -14.44 -37.45 -4.63
C ASN A 13 -15.73 -38.26 -4.61
N THR A 14 -16.86 -37.58 -4.81
CA THR A 14 -18.16 -38.21 -5.13
C THR A 14 -18.29 -38.45 -6.64
N SER A 15 -19.09 -39.44 -7.05
CA SER A 15 -19.38 -39.75 -8.46
C SER A 15 -20.46 -38.87 -9.10
N PHE A 16 -20.99 -37.87 -8.37
CA PHE A 16 -22.07 -36.98 -8.83
C PHE A 16 -21.78 -35.51 -8.54
N CYS A 17 -22.41 -34.60 -9.29
CA CYS A 17 -22.24 -33.15 -9.15
C CYS A 17 -22.72 -32.65 -7.78
N THR A 18 -22.05 -31.65 -7.21
CA THR A 18 -22.45 -31.02 -5.94
C THR A 18 -22.40 -29.49 -6.01
N THR A 19 -23.12 -28.82 -5.11
CA THR A 19 -22.98 -27.36 -4.87
C THR A 19 -21.64 -27.05 -4.17
N ASN A 20 -21.28 -25.77 -4.04
CA ASN A 20 -20.09 -25.36 -3.27
C ASN A 20 -20.12 -25.75 -1.79
N SER A 21 -21.32 -26.01 -1.24
CA SER A 21 -21.53 -26.53 0.12
C SER A 21 -21.58 -28.06 0.20
N GLY A 22 -21.35 -28.76 -0.92
CA GLY A 22 -21.32 -30.23 -0.98
C GLY A 22 -22.67 -30.92 -1.14
N LEU A 23 -23.76 -30.19 -1.42
CA LEU A 23 -25.09 -30.77 -1.65
C LEU A 23 -25.15 -31.45 -3.03
N PRO A 24 -25.61 -32.71 -3.17
CA PRO A 24 -25.80 -33.36 -4.47
C PRO A 24 -26.74 -32.55 -5.39
N VAL A 25 -26.33 -32.34 -6.65
CA VAL A 25 -27.08 -31.63 -7.69
C VAL A 25 -27.65 -32.64 -8.67
N TRP A 26 -28.98 -32.83 -8.64
CA TRP A 26 -29.67 -33.79 -9.51
C TRP A 26 -29.90 -33.28 -10.94
N ASN A 27 -30.05 -31.95 -11.13
CA ASN A 27 -30.24 -31.30 -12.44
C ASN A 27 -29.49 -29.95 -12.48
N ASN A 28 -28.48 -29.85 -13.34
CA ASN A 28 -27.66 -28.65 -13.54
C ASN A 28 -27.97 -27.91 -14.87
N ASN A 29 -28.96 -28.39 -15.62
CA ASN A 29 -29.25 -27.98 -16.99
C ASN A 29 -30.53 -27.13 -17.11
N SER A 30 -31.32 -26.98 -16.04
CA SER A 30 -32.59 -26.25 -16.06
C SER A 30 -32.78 -25.45 -14.77
N ALA A 31 -33.31 -24.24 -14.90
CA ALA A 31 -33.73 -23.39 -13.79
C ALA A 31 -35.08 -23.85 -13.22
N LEU A 32 -35.33 -23.61 -11.93
CA LEU A 32 -36.61 -23.83 -11.29
C LEU A 32 -37.60 -22.72 -11.70
N THR A 33 -38.70 -23.10 -12.34
CA THR A 33 -39.71 -22.19 -12.90
C THR A 33 -41.12 -22.59 -12.47
N VAL A 34 -42.08 -21.65 -12.53
CA VAL A 34 -43.51 -21.99 -12.39
C VAL A 34 -44.03 -22.66 -13.67
N GLY A 35 -44.06 -23.99 -13.69
CA GLY A 35 -44.43 -24.75 -14.90
C GLY A 35 -43.40 -24.63 -16.04
N THR A 36 -43.70 -25.19 -17.21
CA THR A 36 -42.73 -25.30 -18.32
C THR A 36 -42.44 -23.99 -19.07
N ARG A 37 -43.18 -22.91 -18.79
CA ARG A 37 -43.02 -21.58 -19.43
C ARG A 37 -43.14 -20.38 -18.47
N GLY A 38 -43.22 -20.60 -17.16
CA GLY A 38 -43.36 -19.51 -16.20
C GLY A 38 -42.04 -18.88 -15.78
N PRO A 39 -42.09 -17.83 -14.94
CA PRO A 39 -40.90 -17.14 -14.45
C PRO A 39 -40.01 -18.05 -13.58
N VAL A 40 -38.71 -17.76 -13.59
CA VAL A 40 -37.71 -18.40 -12.72
C VAL A 40 -37.96 -17.97 -11.27
N LEU A 41 -37.89 -18.93 -10.34
CA LEU A 41 -38.14 -18.71 -8.91
C LEU A 41 -36.85 -18.27 -8.20
N LEU A 42 -36.95 -17.25 -7.33
CA LEU A 42 -35.83 -16.78 -6.50
C LEU A 42 -35.35 -17.84 -5.48
N GLU A 43 -36.16 -18.87 -5.21
CA GLU A 43 -35.75 -19.99 -4.35
C GLU A 43 -34.78 -20.97 -5.03
N ASP A 44 -34.48 -20.79 -6.33
CA ASP A 44 -33.45 -21.57 -7.03
C ASP A 44 -32.03 -21.15 -6.61
N TYR A 45 -31.67 -21.50 -5.38
CA TYR A 45 -30.38 -21.16 -4.79
C TYR A 45 -29.20 -21.69 -5.63
N HIS A 46 -29.32 -22.86 -6.25
CA HIS A 46 -28.26 -23.43 -7.10
C HIS A 46 -28.02 -22.58 -8.36
N LEU A 47 -29.08 -22.12 -9.03
CA LEU A 47 -28.95 -21.18 -10.14
C LEU A 47 -28.32 -19.85 -9.70
N ILE A 48 -28.80 -19.28 -8.59
CA ILE A 48 -28.32 -17.99 -8.08
C ILE A 48 -26.83 -18.08 -7.74
N GLU A 49 -26.41 -19.11 -7.00
CA GLU A 49 -25.01 -19.33 -6.66
C GLU A 49 -24.14 -19.55 -7.90
N LYS A 50 -24.61 -20.35 -8.86
CA LYS A 50 -23.88 -20.61 -10.11
C LYS A 50 -23.66 -19.32 -10.92
N VAL A 51 -24.68 -18.49 -11.04
CA VAL A 51 -24.61 -17.21 -11.77
C VAL A 51 -23.80 -16.17 -10.98
N ALA A 52 -23.97 -16.10 -9.65
CA ALA A 52 -23.21 -15.20 -8.79
C ALA A 52 -21.72 -15.54 -8.75
N ALA A 53 -21.39 -16.83 -8.72
CA ALA A 53 -20.03 -17.34 -8.87
C ALA A 53 -19.49 -17.01 -10.26
N PHE A 54 -20.22 -17.27 -11.35
CA PHE A 54 -19.81 -16.93 -12.72
C PHE A 54 -19.48 -15.43 -12.86
N HIS A 55 -20.32 -14.53 -12.35
CA HIS A 55 -20.07 -13.09 -12.38
C HIS A 55 -18.81 -12.64 -11.62
N ARG A 56 -18.27 -13.50 -10.75
CA ARG A 56 -17.11 -13.22 -9.89
C ARG A 56 -15.98 -14.23 -10.07
N GLU A 57 -16.10 -15.14 -11.05
CA GLU A 57 -15.17 -16.27 -11.22
C GLU A 57 -13.80 -15.79 -11.69
N ARG A 58 -13.76 -14.61 -12.32
CA ARG A 58 -12.55 -13.99 -12.83
C ARG A 58 -12.09 -12.90 -11.87
N ILE A 59 -10.81 -12.94 -11.57
CA ILE A 59 -10.10 -11.83 -10.94
C ILE A 59 -9.95 -10.67 -11.93
N PRO A 60 -9.79 -9.42 -11.45
CA PRO A 60 -9.42 -8.30 -12.29
C PRO A 60 -8.22 -8.63 -13.19
N GLU A 61 -8.29 -8.21 -14.45
CA GLU A 61 -7.21 -8.42 -15.42
C GLU A 61 -5.91 -7.75 -14.94
N ARG A 62 -4.75 -8.28 -15.36
CA ARG A 62 -3.46 -7.62 -15.11
C ARG A 62 -3.36 -6.35 -15.94
N VAL A 63 -2.89 -5.25 -15.34
CA VAL A 63 -2.61 -4.00 -16.07
C VAL A 63 -1.57 -4.21 -17.17
N VAL A 64 -0.52 -5.01 -16.89
CA VAL A 64 0.51 -5.45 -17.84
C VAL A 64 0.70 -6.95 -17.72
N HIS A 65 1.19 -7.60 -18.77
CA HIS A 65 1.38 -9.04 -18.83
C HIS A 65 0.10 -9.88 -18.72
N ALA A 66 -1.04 -9.36 -19.19
CA ALA A 66 -2.33 -10.05 -19.20
C ALA A 66 -2.27 -11.35 -20.01
N ARG A 67 -1.70 -11.30 -21.22
CA ARG A 67 -1.50 -12.45 -22.11
C ARG A 67 -0.21 -13.20 -21.78
N GLY A 68 -0.31 -14.45 -21.32
CA GLY A 68 0.85 -15.31 -21.07
C GLY A 68 0.50 -16.74 -20.68
N ALA A 69 1.53 -17.60 -20.67
CA ALA A 69 1.44 -19.03 -20.37
C ALA A 69 2.47 -19.46 -19.32
N SER A 70 2.12 -20.48 -18.55
CA SER A 70 2.96 -21.00 -17.46
C SER A 70 3.25 -22.49 -17.63
N ALA A 71 4.42 -22.92 -17.16
CA ALA A 71 4.81 -24.32 -17.11
C ALA A 71 5.67 -24.60 -15.87
N LYS A 72 5.60 -25.83 -15.38
CA LYS A 72 6.32 -26.31 -14.19
C LYS A 72 7.58 -27.06 -14.62
N GLY A 73 8.58 -27.06 -13.75
CA GLY A 73 9.85 -27.72 -14.01
C GLY A 73 10.74 -27.76 -12.80
N PHE A 74 12.03 -27.91 -13.06
CA PHE A 74 13.08 -27.82 -12.06
C PHE A 74 14.27 -27.02 -12.58
N PHE A 75 14.99 -26.41 -11.65
CA PHE A 75 16.32 -25.88 -11.88
C PHE A 75 17.35 -26.79 -11.24
N GLU A 76 18.38 -27.15 -12.00
CA GLU A 76 19.51 -27.97 -11.57
C GLU A 76 20.79 -27.14 -11.58
N VAL A 77 21.45 -27.04 -10.44
CA VAL A 77 22.78 -26.42 -10.34
C VAL A 77 23.80 -27.33 -11.04
N THR A 78 24.61 -26.78 -11.93
CA THR A 78 25.64 -27.53 -12.64
C THR A 78 27.06 -27.09 -12.29
N HIS A 79 27.22 -25.89 -11.73
CA HIS A 79 28.51 -25.32 -11.35
C HIS A 79 28.45 -24.76 -9.93
N ASP A 80 29.56 -24.88 -9.19
CA ASP A 80 29.66 -24.38 -7.83
C ASP A 80 29.89 -22.86 -7.82
N ILE A 81 28.95 -22.13 -7.23
CA ILE A 81 29.01 -20.68 -7.03
C ILE A 81 28.89 -20.28 -5.55
N THR A 82 29.16 -21.21 -4.62
CA THR A 82 29.06 -20.97 -3.16
C THR A 82 30.03 -19.91 -2.64
N HIS A 83 31.10 -19.63 -3.39
CA HIS A 83 32.00 -18.52 -3.14
C HIS A 83 31.36 -17.14 -3.35
N LEU A 84 30.23 -17.06 -4.08
CA LEU A 84 29.47 -15.82 -4.33
C LEU A 84 28.22 -15.69 -3.46
N THR A 85 27.54 -16.81 -3.16
CA THR A 85 26.25 -16.78 -2.46
C THR A 85 26.09 -17.89 -1.41
N CYS A 86 25.35 -17.60 -0.35
CA CYS A 86 24.93 -18.59 0.63
C CYS A 86 23.51 -19.16 0.39
N ALA A 87 22.86 -18.85 -0.73
CA ALA A 87 21.50 -19.32 -1.02
C ALA A 87 21.42 -20.85 -1.11
N ASP A 88 20.51 -21.47 -0.33
CA ASP A 88 20.48 -22.93 -0.16
C ASP A 88 20.24 -23.70 -1.47
N PHE A 89 19.44 -23.14 -2.38
CA PHE A 89 19.15 -23.78 -3.67
C PHE A 89 20.35 -23.81 -4.63
N LEU A 90 21.42 -23.06 -4.32
CA LEU A 90 22.68 -22.97 -5.09
C LEU A 90 23.85 -23.66 -4.37
N ARG A 91 23.60 -24.42 -3.30
CA ARG A 91 24.63 -24.94 -2.37
C ARG A 91 25.63 -25.94 -2.96
N ALA A 92 25.31 -26.61 -4.07
CA ALA A 92 26.19 -27.59 -4.72
C ALA A 92 25.66 -27.97 -6.11
N PRO A 93 26.55 -28.36 -7.06
CA PRO A 93 26.15 -29.04 -8.28
C PRO A 93 25.28 -30.28 -8.01
N GLY A 94 24.28 -30.50 -8.87
CA GLY A 94 23.29 -31.58 -8.76
C GLY A 94 22.07 -31.26 -7.89
N VAL A 95 22.05 -30.11 -7.20
CA VAL A 95 20.87 -29.69 -6.44
C VAL A 95 19.75 -29.31 -7.41
N GLN A 96 18.62 -30.02 -7.30
CA GLN A 96 17.40 -29.75 -8.06
C GLN A 96 16.37 -29.01 -7.21
N THR A 97 15.84 -27.91 -7.76
CA THR A 97 14.86 -27.04 -7.11
C THR A 97 13.61 -26.95 -7.96
N PRO A 98 12.43 -27.35 -7.46
CA PRO A 98 11.17 -27.19 -8.19
C PRO A 98 10.89 -25.72 -8.51
N LEU A 99 10.31 -25.47 -9.68
CA LEU A 99 9.95 -24.11 -10.10
C LEU A 99 8.69 -24.08 -10.96
N ILE A 100 8.13 -22.88 -11.10
CA ILE A 100 7.16 -22.53 -12.12
C ILE A 100 7.65 -21.30 -12.88
N ALA A 101 7.59 -21.36 -14.20
CA ALA A 101 7.94 -20.25 -15.08
C ALA A 101 6.68 -19.73 -15.78
N ARG A 102 6.62 -18.42 -16.01
CA ARG A 102 5.58 -17.76 -16.81
C ARG A 102 6.21 -16.86 -17.86
N PHE A 103 5.73 -17.00 -19.09
CA PHE A 103 6.09 -16.17 -20.23
C PHE A 103 4.87 -15.36 -20.68
N SER A 104 5.08 -14.12 -21.13
CA SER A 104 3.96 -13.23 -21.47
C SER A 104 4.35 -12.15 -22.45
N THR A 105 3.39 -11.60 -23.19
CA THR A 105 3.51 -10.25 -23.77
C THR A 105 3.37 -9.22 -22.64
N VAL A 106 3.62 -7.92 -22.86
CA VAL A 106 3.61 -6.90 -21.79
C VAL A 106 2.38 -6.01 -21.88
N ILE A 107 2.04 -5.51 -23.07
CA ILE A 107 1.15 -4.35 -23.22
C ILE A 107 -0.31 -4.72 -23.42
N HIS A 108 -0.55 -5.80 -24.18
CA HIS A 108 -1.87 -6.09 -24.71
C HIS A 108 -2.71 -6.98 -23.78
N GLU A 109 -4.03 -6.89 -23.97
CA GLU A 109 -5.06 -7.60 -23.21
C GLU A 109 -4.99 -9.13 -23.42
N ARG A 110 -5.66 -9.92 -22.57
CA ARG A 110 -5.58 -11.40 -22.57
C ARG A 110 -5.92 -12.06 -23.92
N GLY A 111 -6.65 -11.39 -24.80
CA GLY A 111 -7.05 -11.88 -26.13
C GLY A 111 -6.02 -11.66 -27.25
N SER A 112 -4.96 -10.88 -27.01
CA SER A 112 -4.07 -10.42 -28.07
C SER A 112 -3.22 -11.55 -28.71
N PRO A 113 -2.89 -11.45 -30.01
CA PRO A 113 -1.94 -12.34 -30.65
C PRO A 113 -0.56 -12.32 -29.99
N GLU A 114 0.02 -13.51 -29.77
CA GLU A 114 1.38 -13.67 -29.23
C GLU A 114 2.47 -13.32 -30.25
N THR A 115 2.11 -12.94 -31.47
CA THR A 115 3.00 -12.50 -32.54
C THR A 115 3.19 -10.97 -32.60
N ILE A 116 2.49 -10.19 -31.76
CA ILE A 116 2.66 -8.73 -31.73
C ILE A 116 4.08 -8.39 -31.26
N ARG A 117 4.72 -7.42 -31.94
CA ARG A 117 6.01 -6.85 -31.52
C ARG A 117 5.84 -6.15 -30.17
N ASP A 118 6.34 -6.79 -29.12
CA ASP A 118 6.15 -6.39 -27.73
C ASP A 118 7.27 -7.06 -26.89
N PRO A 119 7.84 -6.47 -25.83
CA PRO A 119 8.76 -7.22 -24.99
C PRO A 119 8.04 -8.44 -24.40
N ARG A 120 8.79 -9.49 -24.10
CA ARG A 120 8.27 -10.70 -23.48
C ARG A 120 8.70 -10.76 -22.03
N GLY A 121 7.74 -10.84 -21.11
CA GLY A 121 8.01 -11.16 -19.71
C GLY A 121 8.55 -12.58 -19.58
N PHE A 122 9.59 -12.74 -18.76
CA PHE A 122 10.28 -13.99 -18.46
C PHE A 122 10.42 -14.10 -16.94
N ALA A 123 9.44 -14.71 -16.26
CA ALA A 123 9.37 -14.77 -14.80
C ALA A 123 9.46 -16.20 -14.29
N ILE A 124 10.29 -16.44 -13.27
CA ILE A 124 10.50 -17.76 -12.65
C ILE A 124 10.33 -17.64 -11.14
N LYS A 125 9.61 -18.59 -10.53
CA LYS A 125 9.46 -18.74 -9.09
C LYS A 125 10.09 -20.07 -8.68
N PHE A 126 11.12 -20.00 -7.85
CA PHE A 126 11.81 -21.15 -7.27
C PHE A 126 11.20 -21.47 -5.91
N TYR A 127 10.80 -22.72 -5.71
CA TYR A 127 10.32 -23.21 -4.43
C TYR A 127 11.48 -23.81 -3.64
N THR A 128 12.14 -22.99 -2.82
CA THR A 128 13.35 -23.38 -2.08
C THR A 128 13.03 -23.88 -0.67
N ARG A 129 14.04 -24.39 0.05
CA ARG A 129 13.91 -24.75 1.47
C ARG A 129 13.85 -23.53 2.40
N GLU A 130 14.19 -22.35 1.90
CA GLU A 130 14.27 -21.08 2.64
C GLU A 130 13.13 -20.11 2.28
N GLY A 131 12.13 -20.58 1.54
CA GLY A 131 11.01 -19.78 1.02
C GLY A 131 11.01 -19.72 -0.51
N ASN A 132 10.21 -18.81 -1.07
CA ASN A 132 10.15 -18.61 -2.51
C ASN A 132 11.15 -17.55 -2.96
N PHE A 133 11.86 -17.82 -4.05
CA PHE A 133 12.66 -16.82 -4.76
C PHE A 133 12.02 -16.54 -6.12
N ASP A 134 11.75 -15.27 -6.42
CA ASP A 134 11.19 -14.85 -7.69
C ASP A 134 12.23 -14.07 -8.51
N LEU A 135 12.59 -14.61 -9.66
CA LEU A 135 13.38 -13.91 -10.66
C LEU A 135 12.45 -13.41 -11.77
N VAL A 136 12.18 -12.10 -11.77
CA VAL A 136 11.32 -11.44 -12.75
C VAL A 136 12.18 -10.72 -13.79
N GLY A 137 11.97 -11.06 -15.05
CA GLY A 137 12.80 -10.60 -16.15
C GLY A 137 12.03 -10.38 -17.44
N ASN A 138 12.77 -10.05 -18.50
CA ASN A 138 12.28 -9.90 -19.87
C ASN A 138 13.16 -10.68 -20.85
N ASN A 139 12.70 -10.86 -22.09
CA ASN A 139 13.55 -11.34 -23.18
C ASN A 139 14.56 -10.30 -23.70
N PHE A 140 14.46 -9.05 -23.24
CA PHE A 140 15.46 -8.01 -23.47
C PHE A 140 16.30 -7.82 -22.22
N PRO A 141 17.63 -7.64 -22.34
CA PRO A 141 18.50 -7.40 -21.19
C PRO A 141 18.45 -5.96 -20.66
N VAL A 142 17.63 -5.10 -21.27
CA VAL A 142 17.46 -3.69 -20.92
C VAL A 142 16.00 -3.28 -20.88
N PHE A 143 15.72 -2.18 -20.17
CA PHE A 143 14.39 -1.61 -20.02
C PHE A 143 14.27 -0.19 -20.60
N PHE A 144 13.05 0.27 -20.91
CA PHE A 144 12.83 1.58 -21.57
C PHE A 144 13.13 2.79 -20.68
N ILE A 145 13.13 2.61 -19.36
CA ILE A 145 13.30 3.66 -18.36
C ILE A 145 14.21 3.16 -17.24
N ARG A 146 14.97 4.06 -16.62
CA ARG A 146 15.88 3.77 -15.49
C ARG A 146 15.31 4.03 -14.10
N ASP A 147 14.19 4.75 -14.01
CA ASP A 147 13.57 5.14 -12.75
C ASP A 147 12.10 4.73 -12.75
N GLY A 148 11.67 4.05 -11.67
CA GLY A 148 10.32 3.51 -11.53
C GLY A 148 9.21 4.57 -11.50
N MET A 149 9.54 5.83 -11.20
CA MET A 149 8.58 6.94 -11.25
C MET A 149 7.93 7.08 -12.64
N LYS A 150 8.67 6.82 -13.72
CA LYS A 150 8.20 6.94 -15.10
C LYS A 150 7.41 5.71 -15.59
N PHE A 151 7.23 4.69 -14.75
CA PHE A 151 6.62 3.43 -15.16
C PHE A 151 5.15 3.56 -15.59
N PRO A 152 4.28 4.31 -14.89
CA PRO A 152 2.91 4.54 -15.37
C PRO A 152 2.91 5.23 -16.74
N ASP A 153 3.76 6.23 -16.94
CA ASP A 153 3.82 7.00 -18.19
C ASP A 153 4.24 6.13 -19.39
N VAL A 154 5.28 5.30 -19.23
CA VAL A 154 5.70 4.40 -20.33
C VAL A 154 4.60 3.39 -20.67
N ILE A 155 3.89 2.86 -19.68
CA ILE A 155 2.78 1.93 -19.93
C ILE A 155 1.61 2.65 -20.62
N HIS A 156 1.26 3.86 -20.20
CA HIS A 156 0.22 4.66 -20.85
C HIS A 156 0.54 4.95 -22.31
N ALA A 157 1.80 5.33 -22.61
CA ALA A 157 2.26 5.60 -23.97
C ALA A 157 2.20 4.36 -24.88
N PHE A 158 2.47 3.17 -24.32
CA PHE A 158 2.48 1.93 -25.07
C PHE A 158 1.10 1.28 -25.21
N LYS A 159 0.17 1.50 -24.27
CA LYS A 159 -1.21 0.99 -24.38
C LYS A 159 -2.00 1.65 -25.52
N PRO A 160 -3.14 1.07 -25.93
CA PRO A 160 -4.05 1.71 -26.87
C PRO A 160 -4.43 3.14 -26.45
N ASN A 161 -4.57 4.03 -27.42
CA ASN A 161 -4.97 5.42 -27.23
C ASN A 161 -6.32 5.47 -26.49
N PRO A 162 -6.46 6.24 -25.38
CA PRO A 162 -7.70 6.26 -24.59
C PRO A 162 -8.92 6.76 -25.37
N LYS A 163 -8.74 7.51 -26.47
CA LYS A 163 -9.80 8.02 -27.33
C LYS A 163 -10.28 7.01 -28.37
N SER A 164 -9.34 6.40 -29.11
CA SER A 164 -9.65 5.49 -30.23
C SER A 164 -9.60 4.01 -29.86
N HIS A 165 -8.99 3.68 -28.72
CA HIS A 165 -8.66 2.32 -28.28
C HIS A 165 -7.82 1.52 -29.29
N ILE A 166 -7.04 2.22 -30.11
CA ILE A 166 -6.07 1.65 -31.06
C ILE A 166 -4.66 1.89 -30.54
N GLN A 167 -3.77 0.90 -30.62
CA GLN A 167 -2.35 1.11 -30.34
C GLN A 167 -1.70 1.89 -31.49
N GLU A 168 -1.05 2.99 -31.17
CA GLU A 168 -0.53 3.93 -32.17
C GLU A 168 0.93 4.27 -31.86
N ASN A 169 1.80 4.02 -32.84
CA ASN A 169 3.26 4.16 -32.65
C ASN A 169 3.69 5.59 -32.32
N TRP A 170 2.98 6.63 -32.75
CA TRP A 170 3.34 8.02 -32.45
C TRP A 170 3.37 8.30 -30.94
N ARG A 171 2.52 7.65 -30.13
CA ARG A 171 2.49 7.81 -28.66
C ARG A 171 3.75 7.24 -28.01
N ILE A 172 4.18 6.07 -28.47
CA ILE A 172 5.41 5.40 -28.03
C ILE A 172 6.62 6.27 -28.37
N LEU A 173 6.70 6.73 -29.62
CA LEU A 173 7.83 7.52 -30.12
C LEU A 173 7.87 8.92 -29.48
N ASP A 174 6.73 9.55 -29.23
CA ASP A 174 6.66 10.85 -28.54
C ASP A 174 7.22 10.76 -27.12
N PHE A 175 6.69 9.86 -26.29
CA PHE A 175 7.16 9.66 -24.91
C PHE A 175 8.66 9.33 -24.87
N CYS A 176 9.10 8.39 -25.72
CA CYS A 176 10.50 8.00 -25.75
C CYS A 176 11.44 9.08 -26.32
N SER A 177 10.94 10.03 -27.12
CA SER A 177 11.76 11.15 -27.60
C SER A 177 12.20 12.10 -26.47
N HIS A 178 11.46 12.12 -25.35
CA HIS A 178 11.79 12.88 -24.14
C HIS A 178 12.77 12.15 -23.20
N ILE A 179 13.06 10.89 -23.49
CA ILE A 179 13.69 9.94 -22.57
C ILE A 179 14.78 9.20 -23.35
N PRO A 180 15.91 9.86 -23.64
CA PRO A 180 16.95 9.29 -24.51
C PRO A 180 17.51 7.96 -23.99
N GLU A 181 17.35 7.66 -22.69
CA GLU A 181 17.72 6.36 -22.12
C GLU A 181 16.95 5.16 -22.71
N SER A 182 15.80 5.38 -23.35
CA SER A 182 14.99 4.32 -23.98
C SER A 182 15.61 3.76 -25.26
N LEU A 183 16.53 4.50 -25.88
CA LEU A 183 17.06 4.21 -27.23
C LEU A 183 17.72 2.84 -27.32
N HIS A 184 18.42 2.41 -26.25
CA HIS A 184 19.03 1.10 -26.23
C HIS A 184 17.98 -0.01 -26.28
N THR A 185 16.88 0.13 -25.54
CA THR A 185 15.77 -0.81 -25.59
C THR A 185 15.06 -0.79 -26.94
N PHE A 186 14.99 0.36 -27.63
CA PHE A 186 14.51 0.38 -29.02
C PHE A 186 15.39 -0.44 -29.97
N ALA A 187 16.70 -0.45 -29.76
CA ALA A 187 17.63 -1.29 -30.52
C ALA A 187 17.40 -2.81 -30.31
N TRP A 188 16.68 -3.20 -29.25
CA TRP A 188 16.16 -4.57 -29.06
C TRP A 188 14.72 -4.72 -29.58
N PHE A 189 13.87 -3.71 -29.35
CA PHE A 189 12.46 -3.74 -29.70
C PHE A 189 12.21 -3.79 -31.21
N TYR A 190 12.96 -3.03 -32.02
CA TYR A 190 12.86 -3.02 -33.49
C TYR A 190 13.79 -4.03 -34.18
N ASP A 191 14.52 -4.82 -33.40
CA ASP A 191 15.31 -5.93 -33.90
C ASP A 191 14.43 -7.19 -34.10
N ASP A 192 14.91 -8.20 -34.82
CA ASP A 192 14.18 -9.44 -35.08
C ASP A 192 13.74 -10.13 -33.77
N VAL A 193 14.54 -10.00 -32.69
CA VAL A 193 14.24 -10.52 -31.34
C VAL A 193 12.98 -9.92 -30.68
N GLY A 194 12.42 -8.84 -31.23
CA GLY A 194 11.16 -8.27 -30.77
C GLY A 194 9.91 -9.08 -31.13
N ILE A 195 10.03 -10.11 -31.98
CA ILE A 195 8.96 -11.07 -32.26
C ILE A 195 9.51 -12.50 -32.17
N PRO A 196 9.66 -13.07 -30.95
CA PRO A 196 10.15 -14.44 -30.80
C PRO A 196 9.26 -15.47 -31.50
N LEU A 197 9.86 -16.52 -32.04
CA LEU A 197 9.13 -17.61 -32.71
C LEU A 197 8.16 -18.30 -31.76
N ASN A 198 8.65 -18.74 -30.61
CA ASN A 198 7.87 -19.28 -29.49
C ASN A 198 8.63 -18.99 -28.19
N TYR A 199 7.99 -19.18 -27.03
CA TYR A 199 8.62 -18.93 -25.73
C TYR A 199 9.93 -19.71 -25.51
N ARG A 200 10.03 -20.96 -25.99
CA ARG A 200 11.26 -21.76 -25.84
C ARG A 200 12.47 -21.27 -26.64
N HIS A 201 12.26 -20.40 -27.63
CA HIS A 201 13.30 -19.88 -28.52
C HIS A 201 13.73 -18.45 -28.16
N MET A 202 13.40 -17.95 -26.97
CA MET A 202 13.85 -16.64 -26.50
C MET A 202 14.81 -16.76 -25.33
N GLU A 203 15.71 -15.79 -25.23
CA GLU A 203 16.51 -15.57 -24.04
C GLU A 203 15.65 -14.97 -22.92
N GLY A 204 16.15 -15.06 -21.69
CA GLY A 204 15.54 -14.41 -20.53
C GLY A 204 16.61 -13.68 -19.73
N PHE A 205 16.29 -12.48 -19.24
CA PHE A 205 17.23 -11.65 -18.52
C PHE A 205 16.58 -11.13 -17.24
N GLY A 206 17.24 -11.34 -16.11
CA GLY A 206 16.99 -10.55 -14.91
C GLY A 206 17.46 -9.13 -15.18
N VAL A 207 16.57 -8.26 -15.64
CA VAL A 207 16.91 -6.92 -16.16
C VAL A 207 17.59 -6.05 -15.11
N HIS A 208 17.36 -6.36 -13.83
CA HIS A 208 17.94 -5.70 -12.67
C HIS A 208 19.28 -6.29 -12.27
N THR A 209 20.16 -5.43 -11.74
CA THR A 209 21.31 -5.88 -10.96
C THR A 209 20.83 -6.31 -9.58
N PHE A 210 21.16 -7.53 -9.16
CA PHE A 210 20.96 -8.01 -7.79
C PHE A 210 22.29 -8.05 -7.04
N THR A 211 22.21 -8.40 -5.77
CA THR A 211 23.37 -8.57 -4.90
C THR A 211 23.43 -10.02 -4.42
N LEU A 212 24.56 -10.70 -4.61
CA LEU A 212 24.88 -11.97 -3.95
C LEU A 212 25.71 -11.71 -2.69
N ILE A 213 25.51 -12.54 -1.67
CA ILE A 213 26.36 -12.54 -0.47
C ILE A 213 26.71 -13.95 -0.05
N ASN A 214 28.00 -14.21 0.14
CA ASN A 214 28.49 -15.53 0.56
C ASN A 214 28.47 -15.70 2.09
N LYS A 215 28.83 -16.90 2.58
CA LYS A 215 28.85 -17.20 4.02
C LYS A 215 29.83 -16.34 4.84
N ALA A 216 30.88 -15.80 4.21
CA ALA A 216 31.83 -14.88 4.84
C ALA A 216 31.33 -13.42 4.86
N GLY A 217 30.16 -13.14 4.27
CA GLY A 217 29.60 -11.80 4.18
C GLY A 217 30.17 -10.96 3.02
N LYS A 218 30.93 -11.56 2.10
CA LYS A 218 31.42 -10.85 0.90
C LYS A 218 30.25 -10.62 -0.05
N VAL A 219 30.10 -9.37 -0.48
CA VAL A 219 29.04 -8.88 -1.35
C VAL A 219 29.55 -8.82 -2.79
N THR A 220 28.74 -9.26 -3.76
CA THR A 220 29.06 -9.18 -5.20
C THR A 220 27.80 -8.85 -5.98
N TYR A 221 27.83 -7.86 -6.87
CA TYR A 221 26.71 -7.56 -7.78
C TYR A 221 26.57 -8.64 -8.86
N VAL A 222 25.34 -8.93 -9.28
CA VAL A 222 25.03 -9.99 -10.23
C VAL A 222 23.93 -9.60 -11.24
N LYS A 223 24.07 -10.03 -12.49
CA LYS A 223 23.00 -10.09 -13.49
C LYS A 223 22.76 -11.54 -13.92
N PHE A 224 21.50 -11.91 -14.16
CA PHE A 224 21.08 -13.27 -14.50
C PHE A 224 20.68 -13.38 -15.98
N HIS A 225 21.23 -14.39 -16.68
CA HIS A 225 21.07 -14.59 -18.13
C HIS A 225 20.64 -16.02 -18.42
N TRP A 226 19.47 -16.19 -19.03
CA TRP A 226 18.93 -17.48 -19.48
C TRP A 226 19.12 -17.63 -20.99
N LYS A 227 19.85 -18.67 -21.40
CA LYS A 227 20.14 -18.98 -22.80
C LYS A 227 19.37 -20.25 -23.21
N PRO A 228 18.48 -20.22 -24.22
CA PRO A 228 17.74 -21.41 -24.64
C PRO A 228 18.67 -22.43 -25.30
N THR A 229 18.52 -23.71 -24.99
CA THR A 229 19.36 -24.76 -25.57
C THR A 229 19.00 -25.07 -27.03
N CYS A 230 17.76 -24.79 -27.45
CA CYS A 230 17.30 -24.95 -28.82
C CYS A 230 17.62 -23.75 -29.74
N GLY A 231 18.34 -22.75 -29.22
CA GLY A 231 18.75 -21.55 -29.94
C GLY A 231 17.66 -20.48 -30.03
N VAL A 232 18.09 -19.26 -30.35
CA VAL A 232 17.20 -18.10 -30.52
C VAL A 232 16.58 -18.11 -31.92
N LYS A 233 15.25 -18.01 -32.00
CA LYS A 233 14.50 -17.96 -33.27
C LYS A 233 13.39 -16.93 -33.17
N ASN A 234 13.17 -16.19 -34.25
CA ASN A 234 12.21 -15.09 -34.33
C ASN A 234 11.39 -15.17 -35.61
N LEU A 235 10.24 -14.51 -35.63
CA LEU A 235 9.42 -14.28 -36.81
C LEU A 235 9.76 -12.93 -37.43
N LEU A 236 9.74 -12.87 -38.76
CA LEU A 236 9.65 -11.61 -39.49
C LEU A 236 8.19 -11.13 -39.53
N GLU A 237 7.97 -9.87 -39.88
CA GLU A 237 6.65 -9.22 -39.86
C GLU A 237 5.58 -9.99 -40.65
N GLU A 238 5.92 -10.42 -41.87
CA GLU A 238 4.99 -11.16 -42.75
C GLU A 238 4.62 -12.52 -42.15
N GLU A 239 5.58 -13.23 -41.57
CA GLU A 239 5.36 -14.51 -40.90
C GLU A 239 4.51 -14.32 -39.64
N ALA A 240 4.76 -13.26 -38.88
CA ALA A 240 4.03 -12.91 -37.66
C ALA A 240 2.55 -12.59 -37.94
N ILE A 241 2.24 -11.97 -39.09
CA ILE A 241 0.87 -11.74 -39.56
C ILE A 241 0.18 -13.07 -39.89
N ILE A 242 0.84 -13.95 -40.66
CA ILE A 242 0.28 -15.25 -41.06
C ILE A 242 0.04 -16.14 -39.84
N VAL A 243 1.05 -16.28 -38.97
CA VAL A 243 0.97 -17.10 -37.77
C VAL A 243 -0.07 -16.55 -36.81
N GLY A 244 -0.07 -15.23 -36.54
CA GLY A 244 -1.00 -14.59 -35.62
C GLY A 244 -2.46 -14.64 -36.11
N GLY A 245 -2.67 -14.50 -37.41
CA GLY A 245 -3.99 -14.61 -38.04
C GLY A 245 -4.56 -16.02 -38.05
N THR A 246 -3.68 -17.04 -38.09
CA THR A 246 -4.10 -18.46 -38.06
C THR A 246 -4.25 -18.98 -36.64
N ASN A 247 -3.33 -18.63 -35.74
CA ASN A 247 -3.32 -19.05 -34.36
C ASN A 247 -2.68 -17.97 -33.47
N HIS A 248 -3.53 -17.10 -32.90
CA HIS A 248 -3.14 -16.06 -31.95
C HIS A 248 -2.54 -16.61 -30.62
N SER A 249 -2.58 -17.93 -30.39
CA SER A 249 -2.05 -18.66 -29.23
C SER A 249 -0.90 -19.62 -29.57
N HIS A 250 -0.13 -19.34 -30.63
CA HIS A 250 0.88 -20.26 -31.16
C HIS A 250 2.00 -20.58 -30.17
N ALA A 251 2.50 -19.59 -29.43
CA ALA A 251 3.61 -19.78 -28.48
C ALA A 251 3.15 -20.52 -27.22
N THR A 252 1.94 -20.24 -26.75
CA THR A 252 1.29 -21.01 -25.67
C THR A 252 1.11 -22.47 -26.09
N LYS A 253 0.61 -22.71 -27.32
CA LYS A 253 0.41 -24.05 -27.86
C LYS A 253 1.73 -24.80 -28.03
N ASP A 254 2.78 -24.16 -28.57
CA ASP A 254 4.11 -24.77 -28.71
C ASP A 254 4.70 -25.17 -27.36
N LEU A 255 4.57 -24.33 -26.32
CA LEU A 255 5.02 -24.66 -24.97
C LEU A 255 4.30 -25.91 -24.43
N TYR A 256 2.96 -25.93 -24.54
CA TYR A 256 2.15 -27.05 -24.07
C TYR A 256 2.48 -28.35 -24.80
N ASP A 257 2.49 -28.32 -26.14
CA ASP A 257 2.71 -29.50 -26.99
C ASP A 257 4.13 -30.04 -26.86
N SER A 258 5.12 -29.16 -26.75
CA SER A 258 6.52 -29.57 -26.55
C SER A 258 6.67 -30.37 -25.25
N ILE A 259 6.01 -29.93 -24.17
CA ILE A 259 6.03 -30.65 -22.89
C ILE A 259 5.22 -31.95 -22.99
N ALA A 260 4.03 -31.93 -23.61
CA ALA A 260 3.17 -33.10 -23.74
C ALA A 260 3.83 -34.22 -24.58
N THR A 261 4.68 -33.86 -25.54
CA THR A 261 5.41 -34.79 -26.41
C THR A 261 6.79 -35.20 -25.87
N GLY A 262 7.17 -34.74 -24.67
CA GLY A 262 8.47 -35.04 -24.06
C GLY A 262 9.66 -34.24 -24.62
N THR A 263 9.41 -33.27 -25.50
CA THR A 263 10.43 -32.35 -26.04
C THR A 263 10.58 -31.14 -25.11
N TYR A 264 11.10 -31.38 -23.90
CA TYR A 264 11.11 -30.37 -22.83
C TYR A 264 11.91 -29.11 -23.19
N PRO A 265 11.32 -27.91 -23.08
CA PRO A 265 12.05 -26.66 -23.17
C PRO A 265 13.12 -26.56 -22.08
N GLU A 266 14.36 -26.22 -22.47
CA GLU A 266 15.50 -26.10 -21.57
C GLU A 266 16.27 -24.78 -21.79
N TRP A 267 16.70 -24.16 -20.69
CA TRP A 267 17.58 -22.98 -20.68
C TRP A 267 18.76 -23.20 -19.75
N LYS A 268 19.93 -22.69 -20.13
CA LYS A 268 21.11 -22.59 -19.26
C LYS A 268 21.11 -21.24 -18.56
N LEU A 269 21.34 -21.24 -17.25
CA LEU A 269 21.57 -20.03 -16.46
C LEU A 269 23.05 -19.68 -16.48
N TYR A 270 23.32 -18.44 -16.84
CA TYR A 270 24.60 -17.79 -16.68
C TYR A 270 24.45 -16.56 -15.78
N ILE A 271 25.54 -16.16 -15.16
CA ILE A 271 25.64 -14.91 -14.40
C ILE A 271 26.80 -14.06 -14.90
N GLN A 272 26.65 -12.75 -14.77
CA GLN A 272 27.76 -11.80 -14.79
C GLN A 272 27.92 -11.25 -13.36
N THR A 273 29.16 -11.01 -12.94
CA THR A 273 29.46 -10.53 -11.57
C THR A 273 30.34 -9.29 -11.59
N MET A 274 30.11 -8.38 -10.63
CA MET A 274 30.90 -7.16 -10.43
C MET A 274 31.12 -6.95 -8.93
N GLU A 275 32.32 -6.58 -8.52
CA GLU A 275 32.56 -6.17 -7.13
C GLU A 275 31.98 -4.75 -6.91
N PRO A 276 31.30 -4.47 -5.78
CA PRO A 276 30.71 -3.15 -5.55
C PRO A 276 31.69 -1.98 -5.63
N GLU A 277 32.98 -2.21 -5.35
CA GLU A 277 34.03 -1.20 -5.44
C GLU A 277 34.40 -0.84 -6.89
N ASP A 278 33.98 -1.64 -7.87
CA ASP A 278 34.22 -1.40 -9.29
C ASP A 278 33.11 -0.56 -9.95
N GLU A 279 32.00 -0.31 -9.25
CA GLU A 279 30.81 0.39 -9.75
C GLU A 279 31.15 1.69 -10.49
N ASP A 280 32.11 2.45 -9.96
CA ASP A 280 32.50 3.76 -10.50
C ASP A 280 33.53 3.73 -11.63
N LYS A 281 34.05 2.55 -12.01
CA LYS A 281 35.14 2.42 -13.01
C LYS A 281 34.68 2.57 -14.45
N PHE A 282 33.37 2.60 -14.71
CA PHE A 282 32.80 2.57 -16.05
C PHE A 282 32.24 3.94 -16.48
N ASP A 283 32.12 4.12 -17.80
CA ASP A 283 31.52 5.30 -18.44
C ASP A 283 29.97 5.23 -18.48
N PHE A 284 29.39 4.23 -17.84
CA PHE A 284 27.96 4.03 -17.63
C PHE A 284 27.71 3.58 -16.18
N ASP A 285 26.50 3.75 -15.67
CA ASP A 285 26.08 3.26 -14.36
C ASP A 285 25.71 1.75 -14.44
N PRO A 286 26.40 0.84 -13.71
CA PRO A 286 26.12 -0.59 -13.74
C PRO A 286 24.76 -1.01 -13.15
N LEU A 287 24.13 -0.15 -12.34
CA LEU A 287 22.82 -0.36 -11.73
C LEU A 287 21.68 0.21 -12.59
N ASP A 288 22.00 0.93 -13.68
CA ASP A 288 21.02 1.40 -14.66
C ASP A 288 20.50 0.24 -15.54
N VAL A 289 19.21 -0.09 -15.38
CA VAL A 289 18.51 -1.15 -16.15
C VAL A 289 18.39 -0.86 -17.65
N THR A 290 18.74 0.34 -18.11
CA THR A 290 18.82 0.67 -19.54
C THR A 290 20.17 0.25 -20.16
N LYS A 291 21.09 -0.30 -19.35
CA LYS A 291 22.45 -0.71 -19.75
C LYS A 291 22.66 -2.22 -19.64
N ILE A 292 23.42 -2.77 -20.58
CA ILE A 292 24.02 -4.10 -20.44
C ILE A 292 25.39 -4.00 -19.79
N TRP A 293 25.84 -5.10 -19.19
CA TRP A 293 27.25 -5.30 -18.88
C TRP A 293 27.88 -6.02 -20.09
N PRO A 294 28.82 -5.39 -20.82
CA PRO A 294 29.41 -5.99 -22.02
C PRO A 294 30.06 -7.35 -21.71
N GLU A 295 29.77 -8.38 -22.50
CA GLU A 295 30.23 -9.75 -22.23
C GLU A 295 31.77 -9.91 -22.34
N ASP A 296 32.43 -9.02 -23.09
CA ASP A 296 33.90 -8.94 -23.19
C ASP A 296 34.55 -8.37 -21.91
N MET A 297 33.82 -7.55 -21.15
CA MET A 297 34.26 -7.00 -19.86
C MET A 297 33.81 -7.87 -18.68
N PHE A 298 32.61 -8.44 -18.78
CA PHE A 298 31.97 -9.26 -17.76
C PHE A 298 31.57 -10.61 -18.37
N PRO A 299 32.48 -11.59 -18.46
CA PRO A 299 32.20 -12.85 -19.12
C PRO A 299 31.08 -13.64 -18.42
N LEU A 300 30.26 -14.31 -19.21
CA LEU A 300 29.19 -15.18 -18.71
C LEU A 300 29.77 -16.39 -17.99
N GLN A 301 29.36 -16.56 -16.73
CA GLN A 301 29.74 -17.70 -15.89
C GLN A 301 28.57 -18.69 -15.80
N PRO A 302 28.75 -19.98 -16.12
CA PRO A 302 27.67 -20.95 -16.05
C PRO A 302 27.29 -21.25 -14.60
N VAL A 303 25.99 -21.43 -14.34
CA VAL A 303 25.46 -21.74 -12.98
C VAL A 303 24.67 -23.04 -12.97
N GLY A 304 23.71 -23.19 -13.89
CA GLY A 304 22.76 -24.29 -13.87
C GLY A 304 21.90 -24.36 -15.12
N ARG A 305 20.87 -25.20 -15.08
CA ARG A 305 19.88 -25.33 -16.16
C ARG A 305 18.46 -25.44 -15.62
N MET A 306 17.50 -24.88 -16.34
CA MET A 306 16.07 -25.03 -16.10
C MET A 306 15.48 -25.94 -17.16
N VAL A 307 14.74 -26.96 -16.75
CA VAL A 307 13.98 -27.86 -17.63
C VAL A 307 12.50 -27.77 -17.28
N LEU A 308 11.67 -27.36 -18.24
CA LEU A 308 10.22 -27.33 -18.08
C LEU A 308 9.62 -28.64 -18.56
N ASN A 309 9.27 -29.51 -17.63
CA ASN A 309 8.87 -30.89 -17.92
C ASN A 309 7.41 -31.22 -17.58
N ARG A 310 6.62 -30.23 -17.14
CA ARG A 310 5.22 -30.45 -16.78
C ARG A 310 4.33 -29.25 -17.12
N ASN A 311 3.21 -29.53 -17.78
CA ASN A 311 2.16 -28.54 -18.03
C ASN A 311 1.39 -28.22 -16.74
N ILE A 312 0.86 -27.01 -16.64
CA ILE A 312 -0.05 -26.65 -15.54
C ILE A 312 -1.34 -27.47 -15.63
N ASP A 313 -1.91 -27.81 -14.47
CA ASP A 313 -3.09 -28.66 -14.37
C ASP A 313 -4.38 -27.83 -14.59
N ASN A 314 -4.37 -26.56 -14.17
CA ASN A 314 -5.48 -25.62 -14.37
C ASN A 314 -4.96 -24.22 -14.73
N PHE A 315 -5.40 -23.70 -15.89
CA PHE A 315 -4.96 -22.40 -16.37
C PHE A 315 -5.30 -21.25 -15.41
N PHE A 316 -6.51 -21.22 -14.83
CA PHE A 316 -6.87 -20.16 -13.91
C PHE A 316 -6.06 -20.22 -12.61
N ALA A 317 -6.02 -21.38 -11.98
CA ALA A 317 -5.36 -21.56 -10.69
C ALA A 317 -3.82 -21.44 -10.74
N GLU A 318 -3.21 -21.74 -11.88
CA GLU A 318 -1.75 -21.84 -11.99
C GLU A 318 -1.13 -20.88 -13.03
N ASN A 319 -1.94 -20.17 -13.82
CA ASN A 319 -1.49 -19.04 -14.66
C ASN A 319 -2.11 -17.71 -14.22
N GLU A 320 -3.43 -17.64 -13.98
CA GLU A 320 -4.09 -16.37 -13.63
C GLU A 320 -3.89 -15.96 -12.17
N GLN A 321 -3.94 -16.93 -11.26
CA GLN A 321 -3.65 -16.75 -9.84
C GLN A 321 -2.15 -16.70 -9.52
N LEU A 322 -1.28 -17.05 -10.48
CA LEU A 322 0.16 -16.98 -10.31
C LEU A 322 0.63 -15.52 -10.21
N ALA A 323 1.35 -15.26 -9.12
CA ALA A 323 1.86 -13.96 -8.72
C ALA A 323 3.38 -14.01 -8.55
N PHE A 324 4.07 -13.07 -9.22
CA PHE A 324 5.51 -12.86 -9.07
C PHE A 324 5.78 -11.54 -8.38
N ALA A 325 6.85 -11.46 -7.59
CA ALA A 325 7.35 -10.20 -7.05
C ALA A 325 8.87 -10.26 -6.78
N PRO A 326 9.69 -9.35 -7.35
CA PRO A 326 11.15 -9.36 -7.16
C PRO A 326 11.59 -9.08 -5.73
N SER A 327 10.66 -8.69 -4.85
CA SER A 327 10.88 -8.61 -3.40
C SER A 327 11.04 -9.98 -2.72
N LEU A 328 10.51 -11.05 -3.32
CA LEU A 328 10.60 -12.40 -2.75
C LEU A 328 11.99 -12.96 -3.03
N VAL A 329 12.89 -12.74 -2.08
CA VAL A 329 14.28 -13.22 -2.09
C VAL A 329 14.54 -14.17 -0.93
N VAL A 330 15.59 -14.96 -1.06
CA VAL A 330 16.07 -15.92 -0.05
C VAL A 330 17.44 -15.46 0.47
N PRO A 331 17.89 -15.91 1.66
CA PRO A 331 19.23 -15.62 2.15
C PRO A 331 20.30 -15.85 1.08
N GLY A 332 21.26 -14.93 0.96
CA GLY A 332 22.31 -15.00 -0.06
C GLY A 332 22.00 -14.24 -1.36
N ILE A 333 20.77 -13.76 -1.57
CA ILE A 333 20.37 -12.90 -2.68
C ILE A 333 19.61 -11.67 -2.14
N TYR A 334 20.02 -10.46 -2.53
CA TYR A 334 19.48 -9.19 -2.05
C TYR A 334 19.34 -8.17 -3.18
N TYR A 335 18.64 -7.07 -2.89
CA TYR A 335 18.43 -5.96 -3.83
C TYR A 335 19.71 -5.11 -3.95
N SER A 336 19.99 -4.58 -5.14
CA SER A 336 20.96 -3.49 -5.34
C SER A 336 20.28 -2.12 -5.19
N ASP A 337 21.03 -1.03 -5.33
CA ASP A 337 20.51 0.33 -5.29
C ASP A 337 19.92 0.81 -6.65
N ASP A 338 19.69 -0.12 -7.58
CA ASP A 338 18.93 0.10 -8.81
C ASP A 338 17.56 0.74 -8.49
N LYS A 339 17.37 1.99 -8.93
CA LYS A 339 16.15 2.79 -8.68
C LYS A 339 14.88 2.10 -9.15
N MET A 340 14.95 1.38 -10.28
CA MET A 340 13.82 0.65 -10.83
C MET A 340 13.53 -0.62 -10.01
N LEU A 341 14.57 -1.36 -9.60
CA LEU A 341 14.40 -2.52 -8.71
C LEU A 341 13.77 -2.10 -7.38
N GLN A 342 14.25 -1.02 -6.77
CA GLN A 342 13.72 -0.50 -5.50
C GLN A 342 12.22 -0.16 -5.59
N CYS A 343 11.78 0.47 -6.69
CA CYS A 343 10.36 0.71 -6.93
C CYS A 343 9.56 -0.60 -7.06
N ARG A 344 10.12 -1.60 -7.77
CA ARG A 344 9.44 -2.87 -8.05
C ARG A 344 9.32 -3.79 -6.84
N VAL A 345 10.22 -3.67 -5.85
CA VAL A 345 10.12 -4.39 -4.56
C VAL A 345 8.80 -4.06 -3.84
N PHE A 346 8.26 -2.85 -4.03
CA PHE A 346 6.92 -2.48 -3.57
C PHE A 346 5.82 -2.84 -4.58
N ALA A 347 5.93 -2.32 -5.81
CA ALA A 347 4.81 -2.24 -6.75
C ALA A 347 4.19 -3.59 -7.14
N TYR A 348 5.02 -4.65 -7.23
CA TYR A 348 4.52 -5.97 -7.63
C TYR A 348 3.59 -6.55 -6.58
N ASN A 349 3.99 -6.60 -5.31
CA ASN A 349 3.11 -7.15 -4.27
C ASN A 349 1.83 -6.35 -4.10
N ASP A 350 1.89 -5.02 -4.23
CA ASP A 350 0.72 -4.15 -4.19
C ASP A 350 -0.29 -4.51 -5.29
N THR A 351 0.20 -4.66 -6.53
CA THR A 351 -0.60 -5.12 -7.67
C THR A 351 -1.24 -6.50 -7.41
N GLN A 352 -0.52 -7.43 -6.78
CA GLN A 352 -1.08 -8.75 -6.47
C GLN A 352 -2.12 -8.70 -5.36
N ARG A 353 -1.93 -7.86 -4.34
CA ARG A 353 -2.96 -7.66 -3.29
C ARG A 353 -4.25 -7.09 -3.87
N HIS A 354 -4.14 -6.17 -4.82
CA HIS A 354 -5.30 -5.66 -5.54
C HIS A 354 -6.01 -6.75 -6.35
N ARG A 355 -5.26 -7.60 -7.07
CA ARG A 355 -5.84 -8.63 -7.96
C ARG A 355 -6.36 -9.88 -7.24
N LEU A 356 -5.62 -10.36 -6.25
CA LEU A 356 -5.80 -11.68 -5.63
C LEU A 356 -6.18 -11.61 -4.15
N GLY A 357 -6.21 -10.41 -3.57
CA GLY A 357 -6.47 -10.19 -2.16
C GLY A 357 -5.22 -10.25 -1.27
N PRO A 358 -5.35 -9.88 0.01
CA PRO A 358 -4.23 -9.82 0.96
C PRO A 358 -3.56 -11.18 1.19
N ASN A 359 -4.32 -12.27 1.04
CA ASN A 359 -3.88 -13.65 1.29
C ASN A 359 -3.38 -14.39 0.04
N TYR A 360 -2.98 -13.69 -1.02
CA TYR A 360 -2.58 -14.33 -2.29
C TYR A 360 -1.40 -15.31 -2.17
N LEU A 361 -0.54 -15.16 -1.15
CA LEU A 361 0.56 -16.09 -0.84
C LEU A 361 0.07 -17.41 -0.24
N MET A 362 -1.20 -17.53 0.16
CA MET A 362 -1.81 -18.81 0.56
C MET A 362 -2.26 -19.64 -0.62
N LEU A 363 -2.47 -19.02 -1.79
CA LEU A 363 -2.88 -19.74 -3.00
C LEU A 363 -1.85 -20.83 -3.31
N PRO A 364 -2.27 -22.08 -3.62
CA PRO A 364 -1.35 -23.20 -3.75
C PRO A 364 -0.17 -22.96 -4.70
N VAL A 365 -0.37 -22.20 -5.79
CA VAL A 365 0.70 -21.89 -6.74
C VAL A 365 1.71 -20.85 -6.21
N ASN A 366 1.30 -19.97 -5.28
CA ASN A 366 2.13 -18.91 -4.71
C ASN A 366 2.73 -19.28 -3.35
N ALA A 367 2.15 -20.26 -2.67
CA ALA A 367 2.57 -20.67 -1.33
C ALA A 367 3.99 -21.25 -1.30
N PRO A 368 4.80 -20.91 -0.28
CA PRO A 368 6.06 -21.59 -0.02
C PRO A 368 5.86 -23.11 0.10
N LYS A 369 6.85 -23.89 -0.36
CA LYS A 369 6.86 -25.35 -0.24
C LYS A 369 7.72 -25.85 0.93
N CYS A 370 8.19 -24.93 1.77
CA CYS A 370 8.88 -25.18 3.03
C CYS A 370 7.95 -24.90 4.22
N ALA A 371 8.36 -25.31 5.41
CA ALA A 371 7.69 -24.86 6.63
C ALA A 371 7.80 -23.32 6.75
N TYR A 372 6.70 -22.66 7.11
CA TYR A 372 6.66 -21.22 7.32
C TYR A 372 5.75 -20.89 8.50
N HIS A 373 6.09 -19.83 9.23
CA HIS A 373 5.28 -19.30 10.32
C HIS A 373 5.28 -17.77 10.24
N ASN A 374 4.09 -17.17 10.19
CA ASN A 374 3.87 -15.73 10.23
C ASN A 374 2.44 -15.46 10.70
N ASN A 375 2.14 -14.19 11.00
CA ASN A 375 0.85 -13.76 11.52
C ASN A 375 0.01 -13.00 10.46
N HIS A 376 0.32 -13.18 9.17
CA HIS A 376 -0.36 -12.50 8.07
C HIS A 376 -1.42 -13.42 7.47
N TYR A 377 -2.60 -13.46 8.08
CA TYR A 377 -3.67 -14.34 7.62
C TYR A 377 -5.08 -13.75 7.69
N ASP A 378 -5.32 -12.76 8.55
CA ASP A 378 -6.61 -12.08 8.61
C ASP A 378 -6.79 -11.16 7.39
N GLY A 379 -7.75 -11.50 6.55
CA GLY A 379 -7.99 -10.85 5.28
C GLY A 379 -9.01 -11.60 4.44
N ALA A 380 -9.56 -10.92 3.43
CA ALA A 380 -10.54 -11.53 2.53
C ALA A 380 -10.01 -12.84 1.94
N MET A 381 -10.88 -13.87 1.88
CA MET A 381 -10.56 -15.20 1.38
C MET A 381 -9.44 -15.94 2.14
N ASN A 382 -9.34 -15.77 3.46
CA ASN A 382 -8.58 -16.71 4.29
C ASN A 382 -9.32 -18.07 4.31
N PHE A 383 -8.63 -19.15 3.90
CA PHE A 383 -9.14 -20.52 3.92
C PHE A 383 -8.21 -21.48 4.70
N MET A 384 -7.22 -20.93 5.40
CA MET A 384 -6.33 -21.69 6.26
C MET A 384 -6.96 -21.81 7.66
N HIS A 385 -7.12 -23.04 8.15
CA HIS A 385 -7.54 -23.26 9.53
C HIS A 385 -6.32 -23.20 10.45
N ARG A 386 -6.43 -22.42 11.52
CA ARG A 386 -5.43 -22.24 12.57
C ARG A 386 -6.11 -22.30 13.92
N ASP A 387 -5.54 -23.08 14.82
CA ASP A 387 -6.04 -23.31 16.19
C ASP A 387 -5.22 -22.51 17.23
N GLU A 388 -4.21 -21.76 16.78
CA GLU A 388 -3.33 -20.99 17.65
C GLU A 388 -4.07 -19.77 18.24
N GLU A 389 -3.94 -19.55 19.55
CA GLU A 389 -4.52 -18.38 20.24
C GLU A 389 -3.63 -17.13 20.16
N VAL A 390 -2.43 -17.25 19.61
CA VAL A 390 -1.42 -16.17 19.51
C VAL A 390 -1.26 -15.72 18.06
N ASP A 391 -1.63 -14.48 17.78
CA ASP A 391 -1.57 -13.82 16.47
C ASP A 391 -0.54 -12.68 16.41
N TYR A 392 0.32 -12.54 17.43
CA TYR A 392 1.33 -11.48 17.54
C TYR A 392 2.71 -12.06 17.89
N PHE A 393 3.78 -11.29 17.66
CA PHE A 393 5.14 -11.69 18.02
C PHE A 393 5.94 -10.51 18.62
N PRO A 394 6.76 -10.72 19.68
CA PRO A 394 7.00 -11.99 20.38
C PRO A 394 5.86 -12.35 21.34
N SER A 395 5.72 -13.63 21.67
CA SER A 395 4.81 -14.11 22.71
C SER A 395 5.51 -15.19 23.55
N ARG A 396 5.14 -15.27 24.84
CA ARG A 396 5.58 -16.35 25.73
C ARG A 396 4.73 -17.62 25.58
N TYR A 397 3.59 -17.50 24.93
CA TYR A 397 2.64 -18.60 24.70
C TYR A 397 2.82 -19.25 23.32
N ASP A 398 3.71 -18.71 22.49
CA ASP A 398 4.10 -19.27 21.18
C ASP A 398 5.61 -19.59 21.19
N PRO A 399 6.04 -20.84 20.88
CA PRO A 399 7.45 -21.22 20.82
C PRO A 399 8.22 -20.63 19.62
N VAL A 400 7.56 -19.89 18.73
CA VAL A 400 8.19 -19.24 17.58
C VAL A 400 9.29 -18.28 18.02
N ARG A 401 10.41 -18.32 17.31
CA ARG A 401 11.60 -17.50 17.57
C ARG A 401 12.16 -16.94 16.27
N HIS A 402 12.98 -15.91 16.37
CA HIS A 402 13.74 -15.43 15.21
C HIS A 402 14.61 -16.55 14.62
N ALA A 403 14.69 -16.60 13.29
CA ALA A 403 15.66 -17.43 12.59
C ALA A 403 17.10 -16.98 12.91
N GLU A 404 18.06 -17.88 12.67
CA GLU A 404 19.48 -17.53 12.79
C GLU A 404 19.83 -16.36 11.86
N LYS A 405 20.77 -15.52 12.30
CA LYS A 405 21.19 -14.34 11.54
C LYS A 405 22.00 -14.79 10.31
N PHE A 406 21.46 -14.55 9.13
CA PHE A 406 22.20 -14.70 7.87
C PHE A 406 23.04 -13.44 7.58
N PRO A 407 24.14 -13.56 6.82
CA PRO A 407 24.83 -12.40 6.27
C PRO A 407 23.87 -11.55 5.44
N ILE A 408 23.88 -10.24 5.67
CA ILE A 408 23.12 -9.24 4.88
C ILE A 408 24.09 -8.18 4.36
N PRO A 409 23.78 -7.49 3.24
CA PRO A 409 24.57 -6.34 2.80
C PRO A 409 24.62 -5.26 3.88
N THR A 410 25.82 -4.78 4.24
CA THR A 410 26.06 -3.82 5.35
C THR A 410 26.77 -2.54 4.91
N ARG A 411 26.86 -2.27 3.61
CA ARG A 411 27.49 -1.04 3.06
C ARG A 411 26.87 0.20 3.72
N ILE A 412 27.73 1.12 4.15
CA ILE A 412 27.33 2.44 4.67
C ILE A 412 27.02 3.32 3.46
N ILE A 413 25.84 3.93 3.45
CA ILE A 413 25.39 4.82 2.37
C ILE A 413 25.59 6.28 2.83
N HIS A 414 26.23 7.09 2.00
CA HIS A 414 26.42 8.52 2.20
C HIS A 414 25.84 9.27 1.01
N GLY A 415 25.03 10.31 1.24
CA GLY A 415 24.46 11.10 0.15
C GLY A 415 23.45 12.16 0.59
N LYS A 416 23.13 13.08 -0.32
CA LYS A 416 22.04 14.05 -0.12
C LYS A 416 20.69 13.39 -0.42
N ARG A 417 19.66 13.74 0.35
CA ARG A 417 18.26 13.40 0.02
C ARG A 417 17.79 14.35 -1.09
N GLU A 418 17.72 13.87 -2.32
CA GLU A 418 17.35 14.71 -3.46
C GLU A 418 16.66 13.90 -4.57
N LYS A 419 15.93 14.61 -5.45
CA LYS A 419 15.48 14.07 -6.73
C LYS A 419 16.47 14.52 -7.80
N SER A 420 17.40 13.63 -8.16
CA SER A 420 18.44 13.91 -9.15
C SER A 420 18.49 12.84 -10.25
N ILE A 421 18.96 13.27 -11.41
CA ILE A 421 19.34 12.39 -12.52
C ILE A 421 20.62 11.63 -12.13
N ILE A 422 20.87 10.47 -12.74
CA ILE A 422 22.14 9.75 -12.55
C ILE A 422 23.28 10.52 -13.23
N GLU A 423 24.50 10.43 -12.70
CA GLU A 423 25.65 11.17 -13.23
C GLU A 423 26.15 10.60 -14.58
N LYS A 424 26.06 9.29 -14.78
CA LYS A 424 26.63 8.56 -15.93
C LYS A 424 25.57 8.02 -16.88
N GLU A 425 24.82 8.91 -17.53
CA GLU A 425 23.66 8.51 -18.34
C GLU A 425 23.99 7.66 -19.57
N ASN A 426 25.09 7.98 -20.27
CA ASN A 426 25.58 7.32 -21.50
C ASN A 426 24.47 6.73 -22.40
N ASN A 427 23.53 7.58 -22.84
CA ASN A 427 22.26 7.14 -23.44
C ASN A 427 22.41 6.52 -24.83
N PHE A 428 23.48 6.85 -25.56
CA PHE A 428 23.57 6.57 -27.00
C PHE A 428 24.58 5.48 -27.37
N LYS A 429 25.66 5.30 -26.59
CA LYS A 429 26.79 4.45 -26.99
C LYS A 429 26.38 3.00 -27.20
N GLN A 430 25.78 2.36 -26.19
CA GLN A 430 25.40 0.93 -26.26
C GLN A 430 24.33 0.66 -27.34
N ALA A 431 23.41 1.59 -27.58
CA ALA A 431 22.44 1.49 -28.67
C ALA A 431 23.13 1.48 -30.05
N GLY A 432 24.07 2.41 -30.26
CA GLY A 432 24.87 2.49 -31.48
C GLY A 432 25.81 1.29 -31.66
N ASP A 433 26.44 0.82 -30.58
CA ASP A 433 27.29 -0.37 -30.58
C ASP A 433 26.48 -1.59 -31.01
N ARG A 434 25.26 -1.77 -30.46
CA ARG A 434 24.36 -2.84 -30.88
C ARG A 434 24.00 -2.76 -32.37
N TYR A 435 23.55 -1.61 -32.86
CA TYR A 435 23.18 -1.45 -34.29
C TYR A 435 24.34 -1.82 -35.24
N ARG A 436 25.59 -1.47 -34.86
CA ARG A 436 26.79 -1.82 -35.63
C ARG A 436 27.11 -3.32 -35.65
N THR A 437 26.53 -4.13 -34.75
CA THR A 437 26.70 -5.60 -34.76
C THR A 437 25.79 -6.30 -35.77
N PHE A 438 24.78 -5.61 -36.31
CA PHE A 438 23.82 -6.21 -37.25
C PHE A 438 24.45 -6.43 -38.62
N ALA A 439 24.14 -7.58 -39.25
CA ALA A 439 24.44 -7.80 -40.66
C ALA A 439 23.66 -6.80 -41.55
N PRO A 440 24.13 -6.48 -42.76
CA PRO A 440 23.54 -5.43 -43.60
C PRO A 440 22.03 -5.59 -43.85
N ASP A 441 21.55 -6.81 -44.07
CA ASP A 441 20.12 -7.11 -44.29
C ASP A 441 19.29 -6.86 -43.02
N ARG A 442 19.85 -7.14 -41.84
CA ARG A 442 19.22 -6.88 -40.54
C ARG A 442 19.22 -5.38 -40.21
N GLN A 443 20.26 -4.64 -40.59
CA GLN A 443 20.30 -3.18 -40.49
C GLN A 443 19.19 -2.54 -41.33
N GLU A 444 19.00 -3.00 -42.57
CA GLU A 444 17.95 -2.50 -43.46
C GLU A 444 16.55 -2.75 -42.88
N ARG A 445 16.28 -3.97 -42.38
CA ARG A 445 15.01 -4.29 -41.69
C ARG A 445 14.79 -3.40 -40.47
N PHE A 446 15.82 -3.22 -39.64
CA PHE A 446 15.77 -2.35 -38.46
C PHE A 446 15.43 -0.90 -38.84
N LEU A 447 16.11 -0.34 -39.85
CA LEU A 447 15.86 1.02 -40.33
C LEU A 447 14.45 1.16 -40.89
N ARG A 448 13.99 0.23 -41.72
CA ARG A 448 12.64 0.22 -42.28
C ARG A 448 11.58 0.28 -41.17
N ARG A 449 11.71 -0.54 -40.12
CA ARG A 449 10.77 -0.54 -38.98
C ARG A 449 10.72 0.80 -38.25
N ILE A 450 11.86 1.48 -38.10
CA ILE A 450 11.92 2.81 -37.51
C ILE A 450 11.27 3.84 -38.44
N VAL A 451 11.59 3.81 -39.74
CA VAL A 451 11.00 4.70 -40.75
C VAL A 451 9.48 4.54 -40.82
N ASP A 452 8.97 3.31 -40.81
CA ASP A 452 7.53 3.02 -40.79
C ASP A 452 6.87 3.63 -39.55
N GLY A 453 7.49 3.50 -38.37
CA GLY A 453 7.02 4.14 -37.14
C GLY A 453 7.03 5.67 -37.20
N LEU A 454 8.04 6.26 -37.83
CA LEU A 454 8.20 7.71 -38.01
C LEU A 454 7.32 8.30 -39.12
N SER A 455 6.69 7.46 -39.96
CA SER A 455 5.87 7.89 -41.09
C SER A 455 4.41 8.22 -40.72
N ASP A 456 4.04 8.17 -39.43
CA ASP A 456 2.68 8.52 -38.97
C ASP A 456 2.41 10.01 -39.24
N PRO A 457 1.32 10.38 -39.95
CA PRO A 457 1.02 11.77 -40.31
C PRO A 457 0.74 12.69 -39.12
N ARG A 458 0.55 12.16 -37.90
CA ARG A 458 0.49 12.94 -36.65
C ARG A 458 1.86 13.39 -36.16
N ILE A 459 2.93 12.95 -36.81
CA ILE A 459 4.30 13.43 -36.63
C ILE A 459 4.51 14.59 -37.62
N THR A 460 4.24 15.82 -37.21
CA THR A 460 4.10 17.02 -38.10
C THR A 460 5.29 18.01 -38.02
N HIS A 461 5.34 19.00 -38.94
CA HIS A 461 6.50 19.87 -39.23
C HIS A 461 6.57 21.25 -38.51
N GLU A 462 5.74 21.53 -37.48
CA GLU A 462 6.04 22.50 -36.38
C GLU A 462 5.11 22.43 -35.13
N LEU A 463 4.13 21.54 -34.88
CA LEU A 463 3.25 20.71 -35.70
C LEU A 463 2.20 21.59 -36.41
N ARG A 464 2.77 22.51 -37.21
CA ARG A 464 2.27 23.74 -37.78
C ARG A 464 0.84 24.16 -37.43
N SER A 465 0.85 24.96 -36.37
CA SER A 465 0.20 26.26 -36.31
C SER A 465 -1.31 26.23 -36.40
N ILE A 466 -1.90 26.47 -35.23
CA ILE A 466 -3.15 27.18 -35.02
C ILE A 466 -4.37 26.25 -34.97
N TRP A 467 -5.01 26.05 -33.82
CA TRP A 467 -5.80 27.07 -33.12
C TRP A 467 -6.98 27.70 -33.90
N ILE A 468 -7.37 27.16 -35.06
CA ILE A 468 -8.70 27.50 -35.60
C ILE A 468 -9.67 26.48 -34.98
N SER A 469 -9.90 26.58 -33.67
CA SER A 469 -11.00 27.35 -33.07
C SER A 469 -12.27 26.49 -33.02
N TYR A 470 -12.54 25.83 -31.88
CA TYR A 470 -13.30 26.38 -30.75
C TYR A 470 -14.83 26.08 -30.84
N TRP A 471 -15.35 25.36 -29.83
CA TRP A 471 -16.76 25.25 -29.35
C TRP A 471 -17.74 24.28 -30.07
N THR A 472 -18.67 23.55 -29.44
CA THR A 472 -19.54 23.83 -28.25
C THR A 472 -20.16 22.57 -27.56
N GLN A 473 -20.23 22.60 -26.21
CA GLN A 473 -21.34 22.30 -25.25
C GLN A 473 -22.06 20.92 -25.31
N PHE A 474 -22.31 20.17 -24.22
CA PHE A 474 -23.18 20.47 -23.06
C PHE A 474 -22.84 19.59 -21.83
N ARG A 475 -22.80 20.16 -20.62
CA ARG A 475 -23.02 19.41 -19.36
C ARG A 475 -23.95 20.20 -18.42
N PRO A 476 -24.97 19.56 -17.81
CA PRO A 476 -25.96 20.25 -16.97
C PRO A 476 -25.43 20.66 -15.60
N ALA A 477 -25.94 21.79 -15.12
CA ALA A 477 -25.72 22.36 -13.80
C ALA A 477 -26.62 21.73 -12.73
N SER A 478 -26.28 22.01 -11.46
CA SER A 478 -26.85 21.50 -10.21
C SER A 478 -28.29 21.94 -9.87
N ALA A 479 -29.10 22.40 -10.84
CA ALA A 479 -30.41 23.00 -10.57
C ALA A 479 -31.62 22.09 -10.82
N PHE A 480 -31.45 20.83 -11.24
CA PHE A 480 -32.58 19.96 -11.63
C PHE A 480 -33.02 19.02 -10.51
N ASN A 481 -33.66 19.57 -9.46
CA ASN A 481 -34.54 18.77 -8.61
C ASN A 481 -35.93 18.72 -9.27
N SER A 482 -36.38 17.53 -9.66
CA SER A 482 -37.78 17.29 -9.99
C SER A 482 -38.65 17.40 -8.72
N PRO A 483 -39.89 17.92 -8.79
CA PRO A 483 -40.84 17.82 -7.68
C PRO A 483 -41.37 16.38 -7.48
N PHE A 484 -41.04 15.44 -8.38
CA PHE A 484 -41.48 14.05 -8.33
C PHE A 484 -40.36 13.12 -7.83
N PHE A 485 -40.73 12.03 -7.16
CA PHE A 485 -39.79 10.94 -6.84
C PHE A 485 -39.31 10.28 -8.14
N THR A 486 -38.03 9.93 -8.27
CA THR A 486 -37.47 9.33 -9.48
C THR A 486 -36.61 8.10 -9.20
N THR A 487 -36.42 7.25 -10.21
CA THR A 487 -35.33 6.27 -10.26
C THR A 487 -33.97 6.97 -10.40
N ASN A 488 -32.85 6.24 -10.27
CA ASN A 488 -31.51 6.81 -10.50
C ASN A 488 -31.28 7.21 -11.96
N SER A 489 -32.02 6.58 -12.90
CA SER A 489 -32.07 6.97 -14.31
C SER A 489 -32.94 8.21 -14.58
N GLY A 490 -33.58 8.78 -13.54
CA GLY A 490 -34.38 10.00 -13.63
C GLY A 490 -35.83 9.79 -14.08
N ALA A 491 -36.32 8.55 -14.17
CA ALA A 491 -37.71 8.28 -14.52
C ALA A 491 -38.64 8.56 -13.33
N PRO A 492 -39.77 9.26 -13.51
CA PRO A 492 -40.70 9.56 -12.41
C PRO A 492 -41.36 8.28 -11.88
N VAL A 493 -41.41 8.16 -10.56
CA VAL A 493 -42.01 7.03 -9.82
C VAL A 493 -43.41 7.44 -9.37
N TRP A 494 -44.43 6.81 -9.96
CA TRP A 494 -45.82 7.11 -9.64
C TRP A 494 -46.30 6.50 -8.30
N ASN A 495 -45.74 5.36 -7.89
CA ASN A 495 -46.08 4.66 -6.64
C ASN A 495 -44.82 4.08 -5.98
N ASN A 496 -44.48 4.56 -4.79
CA ASN A 496 -43.34 4.11 -3.99
C ASN A 496 -43.77 3.30 -2.74
N ASN A 497 -45.07 3.00 -2.62
CA ASN A 497 -45.68 2.36 -1.46
C ASN A 497 -45.99 0.87 -1.69
N SER A 498 -46.06 0.43 -2.94
CA SER A 498 -46.44 -0.95 -3.30
C SER A 498 -45.55 -1.49 -4.42
N SER A 499 -45.07 -2.72 -4.26
CA SER A 499 -44.39 -3.48 -5.31
C SER A 499 -45.37 -3.91 -6.40
N LEU A 500 -44.86 -4.14 -7.62
CA LEU A 500 -45.63 -4.74 -8.70
C LEU A 500 -45.87 -6.23 -8.42
N THR A 501 -47.13 -6.65 -8.40
CA THR A 501 -47.56 -8.02 -8.09
C THR A 501 -48.58 -8.56 -9.09
N VAL A 502 -48.75 -9.88 -9.15
CA VAL A 502 -49.86 -10.51 -9.89
C VAL A 502 -51.17 -10.38 -9.11
N GLY A 503 -51.84 -9.23 -9.26
CA GLY A 503 -53.03 -8.90 -8.49
C GLY A 503 -52.74 -8.58 -7.00
N PRO A 504 -53.76 -8.17 -6.21
CA PRO A 504 -53.54 -7.62 -4.86
C PRO A 504 -52.96 -8.61 -3.81
N GLY A 505 -53.02 -9.92 -4.06
CA GLY A 505 -52.52 -10.95 -3.14
C GLY A 505 -51.52 -11.93 -3.78
N GLY A 506 -51.01 -11.61 -4.97
CA GLY A 506 -50.06 -12.46 -5.70
C GLY A 506 -48.59 -12.13 -5.42
N PRO A 507 -47.66 -12.93 -5.96
CA PRO A 507 -46.22 -12.73 -5.79
C PRO A 507 -45.71 -11.47 -6.51
N ILE A 508 -44.57 -10.95 -6.05
CA ILE A 508 -43.84 -9.82 -6.65
C ILE A 508 -43.22 -10.22 -7.99
N LEU A 509 -43.21 -9.30 -8.96
CA LEU A 509 -42.62 -9.50 -10.28
C LEU A 509 -41.19 -8.93 -10.35
N LEU A 510 -40.27 -9.68 -10.95
CA LEU A 510 -38.87 -9.26 -11.14
C LEU A 510 -38.74 -8.06 -12.09
N GLU A 511 -39.74 -7.80 -12.92
CA GLU A 511 -39.77 -6.65 -13.83
C GLU A 511 -40.02 -5.30 -13.13
N ASP A 512 -40.27 -5.30 -11.81
CA ASP A 512 -40.34 -4.08 -11.01
C ASP A 512 -38.95 -3.44 -10.85
N TYR A 513 -38.53 -2.71 -11.89
CA TYR A 513 -37.22 -2.07 -11.95
C TYR A 513 -36.99 -1.12 -10.76
N HIS A 514 -38.01 -0.36 -10.34
CA HIS A 514 -37.90 0.58 -9.22
C HIS A 514 -37.64 -0.16 -7.90
N LEU A 515 -38.37 -1.24 -7.63
CA LEU A 515 -38.13 -2.08 -6.44
C LEU A 515 -36.71 -2.63 -6.42
N VAL A 516 -36.27 -3.22 -7.54
CA VAL A 516 -34.94 -3.86 -7.66
C VAL A 516 -33.82 -2.83 -7.48
N GLU A 517 -33.91 -1.68 -8.16
CA GLU A 517 -32.92 -0.61 -8.07
C GLU A 517 -32.84 -0.04 -6.64
N LYS A 518 -33.99 0.23 -6.00
CA LYS A 518 -34.06 0.78 -4.64
C LYS A 518 -33.44 -0.17 -3.61
N LEU A 519 -33.77 -1.47 -3.66
CA LEU A 519 -33.18 -2.47 -2.75
C LEU A 519 -31.69 -2.68 -3.02
N ALA A 520 -31.28 -2.78 -4.29
CA ALA A 520 -29.88 -2.97 -4.64
C ALA A 520 -28.99 -1.80 -4.19
N GLN A 521 -29.52 -0.57 -4.20
CA GLN A 521 -28.83 0.60 -3.67
C GLN A 521 -28.77 0.59 -2.14
N PHE A 522 -29.88 0.25 -1.47
CA PHE A 522 -29.93 0.08 -0.01
C PHE A 522 -28.90 -0.95 0.50
N ASP A 523 -28.82 -2.10 -0.17
CA ASP A 523 -27.88 -3.19 0.16
C ASP A 523 -26.40 -2.76 0.05
N ARG A 524 -26.12 -1.66 -0.67
CA ARG A 524 -24.76 -1.15 -0.94
C ARG A 524 -24.46 0.18 -0.26
N GLU A 525 -25.31 0.65 0.66
CA GLU A 525 -25.07 1.90 1.39
C GLU A 525 -23.85 1.84 2.33
N ARG A 526 -23.46 0.65 2.78
CA ARG A 526 -22.38 0.49 3.76
C ARG A 526 -21.04 0.32 3.06
N ILE A 527 -20.09 1.16 3.42
CA ILE A 527 -18.66 1.00 3.12
C ILE A 527 -17.94 0.46 4.37
N PRO A 528 -16.73 -0.11 4.24
CA PRO A 528 -15.93 -0.45 5.40
C PRO A 528 -15.74 0.77 6.31
N GLU A 529 -15.85 0.58 7.62
CA GLU A 529 -15.47 1.63 8.58
C GLU A 529 -13.95 1.80 8.62
N ARG A 530 -13.47 2.83 9.31
CA ARG A 530 -12.03 2.97 9.55
C ARG A 530 -11.57 1.84 10.48
N VAL A 531 -10.42 1.23 10.18
CA VAL A 531 -9.84 0.14 11.00
C VAL A 531 -9.63 0.55 12.47
N VAL A 532 -9.32 1.84 12.69
CA VAL A 532 -9.30 2.53 13.99
C VAL A 532 -9.94 3.90 13.83
N HIS A 533 -10.40 4.51 14.93
CA HIS A 533 -11.13 5.78 14.94
C HIS A 533 -12.45 5.76 14.14
N ALA A 534 -13.14 4.61 14.13
CA ALA A 534 -14.40 4.43 13.44
C ALA A 534 -15.48 5.38 13.97
N ARG A 535 -15.67 5.44 15.29
CA ARG A 535 -16.58 6.37 15.96
C ARG A 535 -16.01 7.80 15.98
N GLY A 536 -16.76 8.77 15.45
CA GLY A 536 -16.33 10.17 15.45
C GLY A 536 -17.28 11.14 14.75
N ALA A 537 -17.05 12.44 14.95
CA ALA A 537 -17.84 13.55 14.43
C ALA A 537 -16.97 14.59 13.74
N SER A 538 -17.52 15.28 12.74
CA SER A 538 -16.82 16.30 11.96
C SER A 538 -17.55 17.64 11.96
N ALA A 539 -16.79 18.72 11.86
CA ALA A 539 -17.30 20.08 11.70
C ALA A 539 -16.37 20.91 10.82
N LYS A 540 -16.93 21.92 10.15
CA LYS A 540 -16.23 22.85 9.27
C LYS A 540 -15.98 24.17 9.98
N GLY A 541 -14.96 24.89 9.53
CA GLY A 541 -14.64 26.19 10.08
C GLY A 541 -13.46 26.84 9.38
N PHE A 542 -12.69 27.62 10.13
CA PHE A 542 -11.48 28.25 9.63
C PHE A 542 -10.37 28.24 10.69
N PHE A 543 -9.13 28.26 10.21
CA PHE A 543 -7.96 28.59 10.99
C PHE A 543 -7.49 30.00 10.64
N GLU A 544 -7.24 30.83 11.63
CA GLU A 544 -6.74 32.20 11.49
C GLU A 544 -5.36 32.34 12.14
N VAL A 545 -4.38 32.82 11.37
CA VAL A 545 -3.06 33.16 11.89
C VAL A 545 -3.16 34.40 12.75
N THR A 546 -2.62 34.38 13.97
CA THR A 546 -2.62 35.53 14.89
C THR A 546 -1.22 36.06 15.16
N HIS A 547 -0.18 35.26 14.92
CA HIS A 547 1.22 35.61 15.15
C HIS A 547 2.06 35.28 13.93
N ASP A 548 3.03 36.13 13.61
CA ASP A 548 3.92 35.93 12.48
C ASP A 548 5.01 34.90 12.80
N ILE A 549 5.00 33.80 12.05
CA ILE A 549 6.00 32.72 12.13
C ILE A 549 6.68 32.46 10.78
N SER A 550 6.62 33.42 9.85
CA SER A 550 7.20 33.32 8.51
C SER A 550 8.72 33.09 8.51
N HIS A 551 9.40 33.46 9.60
CA HIS A 551 10.81 33.17 9.83
C HIS A 551 11.10 31.68 10.09
N LEU A 552 10.10 30.87 10.42
CA LEU A 552 10.22 29.43 10.68
C LEU A 552 9.77 28.58 9.49
N THR A 553 8.80 29.06 8.71
CA THR A 553 8.18 28.29 7.62
C THR A 553 7.79 29.16 6.43
N CYS A 554 7.97 28.63 5.22
CA CYS A 554 7.46 29.24 3.99
C CYS A 554 6.03 28.80 3.61
N ALA A 555 5.30 28.10 4.49
CA ALA A 555 3.96 27.62 4.21
C ALA A 555 2.94 28.77 3.99
N ASP A 556 2.29 28.80 2.82
CA ASP A 556 1.41 29.92 2.41
C ASP A 556 0.26 30.20 3.39
N PHE A 557 -0.28 29.16 4.04
CA PHE A 557 -1.38 29.32 5.00
C PHE A 557 -0.96 29.99 6.32
N LEU A 558 0.34 30.12 6.57
CA LEU A 558 0.95 30.75 7.75
C LEU A 558 1.64 32.10 7.43
N ARG A 559 1.49 32.61 6.19
CA ARG A 559 2.29 33.72 5.64
C ARG A 559 2.20 35.06 6.39
N ALA A 560 1.10 35.34 7.11
CA ALA A 560 0.91 36.58 7.85
C ALA A 560 -0.25 36.47 8.85
N PRO A 561 -0.23 37.23 9.97
CA PRO A 561 -1.40 37.43 10.81
C PRO A 561 -2.63 37.93 10.03
N GLY A 562 -3.81 37.44 10.40
CA GLY A 562 -5.10 37.71 9.76
C GLY A 562 -5.44 36.78 8.58
N VAL A 563 -4.50 35.94 8.13
CA VAL A 563 -4.77 34.94 7.10
C VAL A 563 -5.73 33.89 7.63
N GLN A 564 -6.86 33.73 6.95
CA GLN A 564 -7.85 32.69 7.22
C GLN A 564 -7.78 31.56 6.19
N THR A 565 -7.74 30.33 6.69
CA THR A 565 -7.70 29.10 5.87
C THR A 565 -8.92 28.25 6.21
N PRO A 566 -9.76 27.88 5.24
CA PRO A 566 -10.88 26.98 5.48
C PRO A 566 -10.39 25.61 5.98
N VAL A 567 -11.12 25.03 6.93
CA VAL A 567 -10.80 23.71 7.49
C VAL A 567 -12.02 22.81 7.62
N ILE A 568 -11.77 21.50 7.61
CA ILE A 568 -12.68 20.50 8.18
C ILE A 568 -11.91 19.71 9.25
N VAL A 569 -12.55 19.50 10.40
CA VAL A 569 -11.98 18.80 11.54
C VAL A 569 -12.82 17.58 11.85
N ARG A 570 -12.16 16.45 12.14
CA ARG A 570 -12.81 15.25 12.67
C ARG A 570 -12.21 14.87 14.02
N PHE A 571 -13.11 14.69 14.98
CA PHE A 571 -12.81 14.10 16.28
C PHE A 571 -13.30 12.66 16.34
N SER A 572 -12.66 11.83 17.17
CA SER A 572 -13.02 10.41 17.26
C SER A 572 -12.54 9.77 18.55
N THR A 573 -13.14 8.64 18.94
CA THR A 573 -12.46 7.64 19.81
C THR A 573 -11.46 6.83 18.95
N VAL A 574 -10.89 5.72 19.42
CA VAL A 574 -9.88 4.93 18.67
C VAL A 574 -10.33 3.49 18.44
N ILE A 575 -10.61 2.74 19.50
CA ILE A 575 -10.58 1.28 19.42
C ILE A 575 -11.87 0.68 18.88
N HIS A 576 -13.02 1.09 19.38
CA HIS A 576 -14.27 0.40 19.11
C HIS A 576 -14.95 0.88 17.82
N GLU A 577 -15.93 0.11 17.37
CA GLU A 577 -16.64 0.25 16.09
C GLU A 577 -17.46 1.55 16.03
N ARG A 578 -17.97 1.91 14.84
CA ARG A 578 -18.72 3.17 14.60
C ARG A 578 -19.89 3.43 15.57
N GLY A 579 -20.50 2.38 16.12
CA GLY A 579 -21.62 2.46 17.06
C GLY A 579 -21.24 2.59 18.54
N SER A 580 -19.94 2.57 18.86
CA SER A 580 -19.46 2.53 20.24
C SER A 580 -19.74 3.81 21.05
N PRO A 581 -19.87 3.71 22.38
CA PRO A 581 -20.04 4.89 23.24
C PRO A 581 -18.83 5.83 23.23
N GLU A 582 -19.09 7.14 23.21
CA GLU A 582 -18.05 8.18 23.27
C GLU A 582 -17.51 8.42 24.68
N THR A 583 -18.05 7.75 25.69
CA THR A 583 -17.60 7.81 27.10
C THR A 583 -16.52 6.78 27.45
N LEU A 584 -16.12 5.93 26.50
CA LEU A 584 -15.08 4.92 26.73
C LEU A 584 -13.70 5.58 26.94
N ARG A 585 -12.91 5.02 27.86
CA ARG A 585 -11.52 5.44 28.09
C ARG A 585 -10.68 5.11 26.85
N ASP A 586 -10.23 6.15 26.18
CA ASP A 586 -9.50 6.04 24.91
C ASP A 586 -8.81 7.38 24.62
N PRO A 587 -7.71 7.44 23.87
CA PRO A 587 -7.31 8.69 23.24
C PRO A 587 -8.44 9.23 22.36
N ARG A 588 -8.42 10.52 22.08
CA ARG A 588 -9.33 11.14 21.12
C ARG A 588 -8.57 11.63 19.90
N GLY A 589 -9.01 11.22 18.71
CA GLY A 589 -8.49 11.74 17.46
C GLY A 589 -8.81 13.23 17.34
N PHE A 590 -7.84 14.00 16.84
CA PHE A 590 -7.97 15.43 16.53
C PHE A 590 -7.33 15.67 15.16
N ALA A 591 -8.09 15.38 14.09
CA ALA A 591 -7.60 15.49 12.72
C ALA A 591 -8.11 16.77 12.05
N VAL A 592 -7.20 17.63 11.59
CA VAL A 592 -7.51 18.91 10.93
C VAL A 592 -7.00 18.88 9.50
N LYS A 593 -7.88 19.15 8.53
CA LYS A 593 -7.54 19.35 7.12
C LYS A 593 -7.66 20.82 6.78
N PHE A 594 -6.56 21.41 6.33
CA PHE A 594 -6.47 22.79 5.87
C PHE A 594 -6.56 22.81 4.35
N TYR A 595 -7.52 23.55 3.81
CA TYR A 595 -7.66 23.77 2.37
C TYR A 595 -6.85 25.00 1.97
N THR A 596 -5.54 24.82 1.77
CA THR A 596 -4.62 25.92 1.46
C THR A 596 -4.63 26.28 -0.03
N ARG A 597 -3.93 27.36 -0.41
CA ARG A 597 -3.74 27.75 -1.82
C ARG A 597 -2.75 26.86 -2.56
N GLU A 598 -1.95 26.08 -1.84
CA GLU A 598 -0.86 25.24 -2.38
C GLU A 598 -1.12 23.75 -2.15
N GLY A 599 -2.39 23.37 -2.00
CA GLY A 599 -2.84 22.00 -1.72
C GLY A 599 -3.48 21.86 -0.35
N ASN A 600 -3.90 20.63 -0.03
CA ASN A 600 -4.39 20.33 1.31
C ASN A 600 -3.20 20.08 2.25
N PHE A 601 -3.33 20.47 3.52
CA PHE A 601 -2.44 20.04 4.60
C PHE A 601 -3.26 19.31 5.67
N ASP A 602 -2.81 18.12 6.07
CA ASP A 602 -3.48 17.33 7.10
C ASP A 602 -2.61 17.23 8.37
N LEU A 603 -3.07 17.86 9.45
CA LEU A 603 -2.52 17.67 10.79
C LEU A 603 -3.35 16.63 11.54
N VAL A 604 -2.86 15.38 11.55
CA VAL A 604 -3.60 14.22 12.09
C VAL A 604 -3.11 13.89 13.50
N GLY A 605 -3.66 14.60 14.48
CA GLY A 605 -3.28 14.52 15.89
C GLY A 605 -4.20 13.68 16.75
N ASN A 606 -3.89 13.68 18.05
CA ASN A 606 -4.74 13.18 19.14
C ASN A 606 -4.85 14.25 20.24
N ASN A 607 -5.73 14.07 21.21
CA ASN A 607 -5.76 14.90 22.41
C ASN A 607 -4.48 14.76 23.25
N PHE A 608 -3.93 13.56 23.36
CA PHE A 608 -2.68 13.31 24.08
C PHE A 608 -1.47 13.71 23.24
N PRO A 609 -0.40 14.25 23.87
CA PRO A 609 0.80 14.71 23.17
C PRO A 609 1.82 13.61 22.87
N VAL A 610 1.54 12.37 23.28
CA VAL A 610 2.43 11.21 23.14
C VAL A 610 1.66 10.01 22.60
N PHE A 611 2.39 8.94 22.26
CA PHE A 611 1.80 7.67 21.80
C PHE A 611 2.36 6.46 22.58
N PHE A 612 1.71 5.30 22.45
CA PHE A 612 2.09 4.10 23.19
C PHE A 612 3.38 3.42 22.71
N ILE A 613 3.69 3.57 21.42
CA ILE A 613 4.81 2.91 20.74
C ILE A 613 5.57 3.95 19.92
N ARG A 614 6.84 3.67 19.64
CA ARG A 614 7.73 4.57 18.88
C ARG A 614 8.06 4.14 17.45
N ASP A 615 7.68 2.94 17.07
CA ASP A 615 7.91 2.39 15.74
C ASP A 615 6.60 1.82 15.17
N GLY A 616 6.25 2.23 13.95
CA GLY A 616 4.99 1.86 13.35
C GLY A 616 4.87 0.39 12.97
N ILE A 617 5.97 -0.37 12.93
CA ILE A 617 5.91 -1.82 12.74
C ILE A 617 5.06 -2.51 13.83
N LYS A 618 4.98 -1.93 15.03
CA LYS A 618 4.19 -2.44 16.17
C LYS A 618 2.74 -1.96 16.20
N PHE A 619 2.33 -1.09 15.26
CA PHE A 619 0.98 -0.54 15.27
C PHE A 619 -0.12 -1.61 15.11
N PRO A 620 0.00 -2.62 14.21
CA PRO A 620 -0.99 -3.69 14.13
C PRO A 620 -1.08 -4.51 15.43
N ASP A 621 0.07 -4.94 15.99
CA ASP A 621 0.14 -5.71 17.24
C ASP A 621 -0.52 -4.93 18.40
N MET A 622 -0.20 -3.65 18.52
CA MET A 622 -0.77 -2.74 19.52
C MET A 622 -2.29 -2.65 19.37
N VAL A 623 -2.79 -2.40 18.15
CA VAL A 623 -4.23 -2.31 17.89
C VAL A 623 -4.93 -3.64 18.17
N HIS A 624 -4.35 -4.77 17.80
CA HIS A 624 -4.93 -6.10 18.07
C HIS A 624 -5.07 -6.34 19.58
N SER A 625 -4.05 -5.98 20.37
CA SER A 625 -4.09 -6.11 21.84
C SER A 625 -5.18 -5.25 22.48
N LEU A 626 -5.42 -4.05 21.93
CA LEU A 626 -6.41 -3.08 22.41
C LEU A 626 -7.82 -3.39 21.90
N LYS A 627 -7.98 -3.92 20.69
CA LYS A 627 -9.28 -4.31 20.11
C LYS A 627 -9.96 -5.41 20.92
N PRO A 628 -11.29 -5.57 20.79
CA PRO A 628 -11.99 -6.71 21.35
C PRO A 628 -11.32 -8.04 20.99
N ASN A 629 -11.24 -8.95 21.96
CA ASN A 629 -10.62 -10.26 21.82
C ASN A 629 -11.26 -11.00 20.62
N PRO A 630 -10.48 -11.57 19.69
CA PRO A 630 -11.02 -12.21 18.49
C PRO A 630 -11.93 -13.42 18.80
N LYS A 631 -11.83 -14.00 20.01
CA LYS A 631 -12.65 -15.12 20.47
C LYS A 631 -13.96 -14.69 21.13
N SER A 632 -13.92 -13.69 22.01
CA SER A 632 -15.10 -13.26 22.79
C SER A 632 -15.78 -12.01 22.24
N HIS A 633 -15.10 -11.27 21.38
CA HIS A 633 -15.48 -9.95 20.89
C HIS A 633 -15.70 -8.92 22.01
N ILE A 634 -14.97 -9.07 23.12
CA ILE A 634 -14.96 -8.16 24.27
C ILE A 634 -13.55 -7.62 24.47
N GLN A 635 -13.39 -6.32 24.71
CA GLN A 635 -12.10 -5.75 25.10
C GLN A 635 -11.73 -6.22 26.51
N GLU A 636 -10.52 -6.74 26.68
CA GLU A 636 -10.07 -7.33 27.95
C GLU A 636 -8.70 -6.75 28.34
N ASN A 637 -8.59 -6.28 29.59
CA ASN A 637 -7.37 -5.60 30.07
C ASN A 637 -6.15 -6.51 30.09
N TRP A 638 -6.30 -7.81 30.34
CA TRP A 638 -5.15 -8.72 30.37
C TRP A 638 -4.38 -8.77 29.04
N ARG A 639 -5.06 -8.66 27.88
CA ARG A 639 -4.40 -8.63 26.55
C ARG A 639 -3.58 -7.36 26.34
N ILE A 640 -4.16 -6.23 26.75
CA ILE A 640 -3.53 -4.90 26.71
C ILE A 640 -2.27 -4.92 27.59
N LEU A 641 -2.43 -5.36 28.83
CA LEU A 641 -1.34 -5.37 29.82
C LEU A 641 -0.27 -6.41 29.49
N ASP A 642 -0.61 -7.52 28.85
CA ASP A 642 0.36 -8.50 28.35
C ASP A 642 1.24 -7.90 27.25
N PHE A 643 0.64 -7.38 26.17
CA PHE A 643 1.39 -6.78 25.06
C PHE A 643 2.31 -5.65 25.53
N PHE A 644 1.79 -4.74 26.36
CA PHE A 644 2.56 -3.60 26.86
C PHE A 644 3.54 -3.95 27.98
N SER A 645 3.48 -5.15 28.57
CA SER A 645 4.54 -5.64 29.47
C SER A 645 5.87 -5.83 28.73
N HIS A 646 5.84 -5.96 27.41
CA HIS A 646 7.04 -6.04 26.55
C HIS A 646 7.53 -4.69 26.03
N HIS A 647 6.79 -3.60 26.27
CA HIS A 647 7.02 -2.28 25.66
C HIS A 647 7.02 -1.18 26.74
N PRO A 648 8.11 -1.04 27.52
CA PRO A 648 8.20 -0.05 28.59
C PRO A 648 8.05 1.40 28.11
N GLU A 649 8.27 1.68 26.83
CA GLU A 649 8.06 3.00 26.24
C GLU A 649 6.60 3.49 26.32
N SER A 650 5.65 2.57 26.51
CA SER A 650 4.22 2.87 26.61
C SER A 650 3.82 3.59 27.90
N LEU A 651 4.67 3.56 28.93
CA LEU A 651 4.36 4.08 30.26
C LEU A 651 3.88 5.52 30.23
N HIS A 652 4.51 6.36 29.41
CA HIS A 652 4.18 7.79 29.38
C HIS A 652 2.76 8.01 28.89
N MET A 653 2.38 7.31 27.81
CA MET A 653 1.01 7.33 27.27
C MET A 653 -0.01 6.81 28.29
N PHE A 654 0.33 5.76 29.04
CA PHE A 654 -0.53 5.25 30.10
C PHE A 654 -0.78 6.24 31.23
N THR A 655 0.16 7.15 31.50
CA THR A 655 -0.12 8.24 32.44
C THR A 655 -1.26 9.13 31.95
N PHE A 656 -1.45 9.32 30.63
CA PHE A 656 -2.58 10.08 30.08
C PHE A 656 -3.85 9.22 30.00
N LEU A 657 -3.73 7.96 29.56
CA LEU A 657 -4.87 7.08 29.37
C LEU A 657 -5.61 6.79 30.69
N PHE A 658 -4.89 6.47 31.77
CA PHE A 658 -5.48 6.18 33.10
C PHE A 658 -5.68 7.41 33.97
N ASP A 659 -5.51 8.60 33.41
CA ASP A 659 -5.82 9.86 34.04
C ASP A 659 -7.26 10.31 33.66
N ASP A 660 -7.77 11.38 34.27
CA ASP A 660 -9.12 11.88 34.02
C ASP A 660 -9.29 12.31 32.55
N VAL A 661 -8.23 12.85 31.94
CA VAL A 661 -8.17 13.18 30.50
C VAL A 661 -8.34 11.97 29.57
N GLY A 662 -8.26 10.75 30.11
CA GLY A 662 -8.65 9.49 29.47
C GLY A 662 -10.09 9.43 28.99
N VAL A 663 -10.97 10.24 29.60
CA VAL A 663 -12.38 10.36 29.23
C VAL A 663 -12.76 11.85 29.20
N PRO A 664 -12.55 12.56 28.08
CA PRO A 664 -13.01 13.94 27.94
C PRO A 664 -14.52 14.08 28.12
N LEU A 665 -14.97 15.25 28.59
CA LEU A 665 -16.40 15.57 28.74
C LEU A 665 -17.14 15.50 27.39
N ASP A 666 -16.50 15.99 26.35
CA ASP A 666 -16.97 16.05 24.97
C ASP A 666 -15.76 16.43 24.07
N TYR A 667 -15.99 16.66 22.78
CA TYR A 667 -14.90 17.02 21.86
C TYR A 667 -14.41 18.46 22.01
N ARG A 668 -15.19 19.39 22.59
CA ARG A 668 -14.78 20.80 22.70
C ARG A 668 -13.92 21.08 23.92
N HIS A 669 -14.07 20.29 24.99
CA HIS A 669 -13.32 20.45 26.23
C HIS A 669 -12.07 19.54 26.31
N MET A 670 -11.37 19.36 25.20
CA MET A 670 -10.11 18.61 25.17
C MET A 670 -9.01 19.39 24.44
N ASP A 671 -7.77 19.13 24.86
CA ASP A 671 -6.59 19.52 24.10
C ASP A 671 -6.52 18.78 22.76
N GLY A 672 -5.68 19.30 21.87
CA GLY A 672 -5.22 18.60 20.67
C GLY A 672 -3.71 18.69 20.56
N SER A 673 -3.08 17.70 19.94
CA SER A 673 -1.63 17.59 19.82
C SER A 673 -1.29 16.94 18.48
N GLY A 674 -0.28 17.45 17.78
CA GLY A 674 0.27 16.80 16.58
C GLY A 674 0.94 15.45 16.89
N VAL A 675 1.32 15.23 18.15
CA VAL A 675 2.02 14.06 18.69
C VAL A 675 3.44 13.93 18.13
N ASN A 676 3.57 13.63 16.84
CA ASN A 676 4.85 13.52 16.17
C ASN A 676 5.55 14.87 16.06
N THR A 677 6.87 14.82 16.02
CA THR A 677 7.69 15.95 15.59
C THR A 677 7.62 16.07 14.07
N TYR A 678 7.40 17.28 13.55
CA TYR A 678 7.48 17.62 12.13
C TYR A 678 8.68 18.53 11.88
N THR A 679 8.93 18.89 10.62
CA THR A 679 9.97 19.85 10.24
C THR A 679 9.32 21.05 9.54
N LEU A 680 9.51 22.26 10.07
CA LEU A 680 9.24 23.51 9.35
C LEU A 680 10.48 23.95 8.58
N ILE A 681 10.29 24.46 7.36
CA ILE A 681 11.36 24.98 6.52
C ILE A 681 11.06 26.44 6.17
N SER A 682 11.94 27.35 6.58
CA SER A 682 11.88 28.78 6.24
C SER A 682 12.13 29.04 4.74
N LYS A 683 11.88 30.26 4.29
CA LYS A 683 12.12 30.66 2.89
C LYS A 683 13.61 30.59 2.51
N GLU A 684 14.50 30.75 3.48
CA GLU A 684 15.95 30.64 3.35
C GLU A 684 16.43 29.17 3.36
N GLY A 685 15.53 28.22 3.61
CA GLY A 685 15.84 26.79 3.67
C GLY A 685 16.35 26.30 5.02
N LYS A 686 16.29 27.12 6.08
CA LYS A 686 16.61 26.68 7.44
C LYS A 686 15.51 25.76 7.97
N ALA A 687 15.93 24.61 8.52
CA ALA A 687 15.04 23.62 9.12
C ALA A 687 14.85 23.83 10.63
N HIS A 688 13.63 23.57 11.09
CA HIS A 688 13.22 23.65 12.48
C HIS A 688 12.35 22.44 12.83
N TYR A 689 12.71 21.66 13.83
CA TYR A 689 11.79 20.66 14.37
C TYR A 689 10.65 21.35 15.10
N VAL A 690 9.42 20.87 14.91
CA VAL A 690 8.20 21.45 15.46
C VAL A 690 7.28 20.40 16.09
N LYS A 691 6.66 20.75 17.22
CA LYS A 691 5.44 20.09 17.73
C LYS A 691 4.27 21.08 17.75
N PHE A 692 3.08 20.60 17.43
CA PHE A 692 1.84 21.39 17.36
C PHE A 692 0.93 21.10 18.55
N HIS A 693 0.36 22.14 19.17
CA HIS A 693 -0.48 22.04 20.37
C HIS A 693 -1.74 22.90 20.22
N TRP A 694 -2.90 22.30 20.39
CA TRP A 694 -4.20 22.97 20.42
C TRP A 694 -4.70 23.08 21.85
N ARG A 695 -4.97 24.31 22.31
CA ARG A 695 -5.54 24.58 23.64
C ARG A 695 -6.98 25.08 23.51
N PRO A 696 -7.98 24.39 24.07
CA PRO A 696 -9.39 24.81 23.99
C PRO A 696 -9.59 26.10 24.76
N THR A 697 -10.31 27.06 24.18
CA THR A 697 -10.61 28.33 24.87
C THR A 697 -11.63 28.16 26.00
N CYS A 698 -12.44 27.11 25.95
CA CYS A 698 -13.40 26.73 27.02
C CYS A 698 -12.78 25.87 28.14
N GLY A 699 -11.48 25.58 28.06
CA GLY A 699 -10.76 24.75 29.03
C GLY A 699 -10.99 23.25 28.88
N VAL A 700 -10.12 22.46 29.51
CA VAL A 700 -10.19 20.98 29.49
C VAL A 700 -11.13 20.50 30.59
N LYS A 701 -12.06 19.60 30.26
CA LYS A 701 -13.00 18.96 31.20
C LYS A 701 -13.13 17.47 30.89
N CYS A 702 -13.41 16.67 31.91
CA CYS A 702 -13.41 15.21 31.83
C CYS A 702 -14.59 14.62 32.60
N LEU A 703 -14.97 13.40 32.25
CA LEU A 703 -15.91 12.58 33.02
C LEU A 703 -15.13 11.67 33.99
N LEU A 704 -15.61 11.57 35.22
CA LEU A 704 -15.17 10.52 36.14
C LEU A 704 -15.94 9.22 35.86
N GLU A 705 -15.53 8.11 36.47
CA GLU A 705 -16.06 6.78 36.16
C GLU A 705 -17.61 6.70 36.24
N GLU A 706 -18.20 7.20 37.32
CA GLU A 706 -19.65 7.16 37.53
C GLU A 706 -20.41 8.03 36.52
N ASP A 707 -19.88 9.23 36.23
CA ASP A 707 -20.45 10.14 35.22
C ASP A 707 -20.35 9.54 33.81
N ALA A 708 -19.22 8.90 33.48
CA ALA A 708 -19.00 8.26 32.19
C ALA A 708 -19.98 7.11 31.95
N VAL A 709 -20.30 6.34 32.99
CA VAL A 709 -21.33 5.28 32.96
C VAL A 709 -22.72 5.88 32.79
N ALA A 710 -23.07 6.90 33.58
CA ALA A 710 -24.38 7.54 33.52
C ALA A 710 -24.63 8.22 32.15
N VAL A 711 -23.66 8.99 31.67
CA VAL A 711 -23.72 9.66 30.36
C VAL A 711 -23.73 8.64 29.23
N GLY A 712 -22.87 7.61 29.28
CA GLY A 712 -22.80 6.59 28.23
C GLY A 712 -24.08 5.75 28.14
N GLY A 713 -24.67 5.41 29.29
CA GLY A 713 -25.93 4.67 29.35
C GLY A 713 -27.15 5.45 28.88
N THR A 714 -27.15 6.77 29.06
CA THR A 714 -28.25 7.65 28.60
C THR A 714 -28.07 8.10 27.15
N ASN A 715 -26.83 8.40 26.75
CA ASN A 715 -26.49 8.85 25.41
C ASN A 715 -25.06 8.43 25.01
N HIS A 716 -24.96 7.28 24.34
CA HIS A 716 -23.70 6.79 23.78
C HIS A 716 -23.08 7.74 22.73
N SER A 717 -23.83 8.74 22.24
CA SER A 717 -23.42 9.75 21.24
C SER A 717 -23.31 11.17 21.79
N HIS A 718 -23.06 11.33 23.10
CA HIS A 718 -23.08 12.64 23.78
C HIS A 718 -22.11 13.67 23.20
N ALA A 719 -20.86 13.29 22.88
CA ALA A 719 -19.85 14.23 22.39
C ALA A 719 -20.12 14.68 20.95
N THR A 720 -20.64 13.77 20.11
CA THR A 720 -21.14 14.11 18.77
C THR A 720 -22.30 15.10 18.87
N LYS A 721 -23.26 14.82 19.76
CA LYS A 721 -24.43 15.68 19.97
C LYS A 721 -24.02 17.07 20.48
N ASP A 722 -23.15 17.13 21.46
CA ASP A 722 -22.64 18.39 22.02
C ASP A 722 -21.98 19.25 20.93
N LEU A 723 -21.07 18.68 20.12
CA LEU A 723 -20.41 19.41 19.03
C LEU A 723 -21.44 20.01 18.05
N TYR A 724 -22.42 19.20 17.63
CA TYR A 724 -23.44 19.62 16.68
C TYR A 724 -24.34 20.73 17.24
N ASP A 725 -24.89 20.52 18.44
CA ASP A 725 -25.81 21.45 19.10
C ASP A 725 -25.12 22.78 19.41
N SER A 726 -23.85 22.70 19.84
CA SER A 726 -23.03 23.87 20.14
C SER A 726 -22.86 24.78 18.93
N ILE A 727 -22.52 24.20 17.78
CA ILE A 727 -22.37 24.97 16.53
C ILE A 727 -23.73 25.50 16.05
N ALA A 728 -24.79 24.69 16.13
CA ALA A 728 -26.14 25.11 15.76
C ALA A 728 -26.66 26.28 16.60
N ALA A 729 -26.29 26.32 17.89
CA ALA A 729 -26.63 27.39 18.81
C ALA A 729 -25.75 28.65 18.66
N GLY A 730 -24.75 28.64 17.76
CA GLY A 730 -23.80 29.75 17.60
C GLY A 730 -22.68 29.78 18.66
N ASN A 731 -22.61 28.76 19.53
CA ASN A 731 -21.56 28.61 20.54
C ASN A 731 -20.35 27.90 19.93
N TYR A 732 -19.64 28.57 19.03
CA TYR A 732 -18.57 27.96 18.23
C TYR A 732 -17.39 27.47 19.09
N PRO A 733 -17.02 26.17 19.01
CA PRO A 733 -15.78 25.66 19.60
C PRO A 733 -14.55 26.37 19.02
N GLU A 734 -13.62 26.78 19.89
CA GLU A 734 -12.38 27.45 19.51
C GLU A 734 -11.16 26.85 20.22
N TRP A 735 -10.05 26.70 19.49
CA TRP A 735 -8.74 26.32 20.01
C TRP A 735 -7.66 27.30 19.58
N LYS A 736 -6.73 27.61 20.48
CA LYS A 736 -5.50 28.32 20.13
C LYS A 736 -4.42 27.32 19.70
N LEU A 737 -3.77 27.57 18.57
CA LEU A 737 -2.60 26.82 18.13
C LEU A 737 -1.33 27.42 18.74
N PHE A 738 -0.53 26.56 19.34
CA PHE A 738 0.82 26.82 19.77
C PHE A 738 1.79 25.85 19.10
N ILE A 739 3.05 26.26 19.01
CA ILE A 739 4.17 25.43 18.58
C ILE A 739 5.31 25.45 19.57
N GLN A 740 6.08 24.37 19.63
CA GLN A 740 7.42 24.36 20.21
C GLN A 740 8.43 24.14 19.07
N ILE A 741 9.63 24.71 19.19
CA ILE A 741 10.66 24.64 18.15
C ILE A 741 11.98 24.14 18.72
N ILE A 742 12.62 23.22 18.01
CA ILE A 742 14.01 22.79 18.25
C ILE A 742 14.81 23.01 16.96
N ASP A 743 16.01 23.56 17.09
CA ASP A 743 16.99 23.55 16.00
C ASP A 743 17.51 22.11 15.84
N PRO A 744 17.46 21.47 14.66
CA PRO A 744 17.95 20.10 14.47
C PRO A 744 19.37 19.86 14.98
N ASP A 745 20.24 20.89 14.98
CA ASP A 745 21.61 20.78 15.53
C ASP A 745 21.63 20.62 17.06
N TYR A 746 20.50 20.83 17.74
CA TYR A 746 20.36 20.72 19.19
C TYR A 746 19.71 19.40 19.61
N GLU A 747 19.40 18.51 18.66
CA GLU A 747 18.80 17.19 18.92
C GLU A 747 19.53 16.42 20.02
N ASP A 748 20.87 16.49 20.03
CA ASP A 748 21.69 15.76 20.98
C ASP A 748 21.76 16.33 22.39
N ARG A 749 21.24 17.54 22.62
CA ARG A 749 21.32 18.25 23.91
C ARG A 749 20.33 17.75 24.95
N PHE A 750 19.36 16.94 24.53
CA PHE A 750 18.33 16.39 25.39
C PHE A 750 18.68 14.97 25.84
N ASP A 751 18.22 14.59 27.03
CA ASP A 751 18.36 13.23 27.58
C ASP A 751 17.28 12.26 27.06
N PHE A 752 16.53 12.69 26.05
CA PHE A 752 15.57 11.92 25.28
C PHE A 752 15.73 12.29 23.81
N ASP A 753 15.30 11.41 22.91
CA ASP A 753 15.26 11.69 21.48
C ASP A 753 14.05 12.62 21.15
N PRO A 754 14.25 13.84 20.61
CA PRO A 754 13.15 14.73 20.25
C PRO A 754 12.20 14.19 19.18
N LEU A 755 12.60 13.15 18.44
CA LEU A 755 11.81 12.44 17.44
C LEU A 755 11.11 11.20 17.99
N ASP A 756 11.33 10.84 19.26
CA ASP A 756 10.57 9.78 19.92
C ASP A 756 9.16 10.27 20.30
N VAL A 757 8.16 9.77 19.59
CA VAL A 757 6.74 10.08 19.80
C VAL A 757 6.19 9.72 21.20
N THR A 758 6.92 8.93 21.98
CA THR A 758 6.57 8.64 23.38
C THR A 758 6.96 9.78 24.34
N LYS A 759 7.59 10.86 23.82
CA LYS A 759 8.11 11.98 24.60
C LYS A 759 7.38 13.29 24.33
N THR A 760 7.17 14.06 25.39
CA THR A 760 6.85 15.49 25.31
C THR A 760 8.13 16.33 25.31
N TRP A 761 8.02 17.57 24.82
CA TRP A 761 9.06 18.57 24.99
C TRP A 761 8.71 19.43 26.21
N PRO A 762 9.55 19.48 27.26
CA PRO A 762 9.21 20.22 28.48
C PRO A 762 8.97 21.71 28.20
N GLU A 763 7.80 22.23 28.59
CA GLU A 763 7.37 23.61 28.30
C GLU A 763 8.22 24.67 29.05
N ASP A 764 8.90 24.28 30.14
CA ASP A 764 9.84 25.13 30.89
C ASP A 764 11.20 25.30 30.19
N ILE A 765 11.58 24.35 29.34
CA ILE A 765 12.81 24.38 28.53
C ILE A 765 12.53 24.90 27.12
N LEU A 766 11.41 24.45 26.54
CA LEU A 766 10.98 24.76 25.17
C LEU A 766 9.58 25.39 25.24
N PRO A 767 9.45 26.70 25.48
CA PRO A 767 8.15 27.32 25.73
C PRO A 767 7.23 27.29 24.51
N LEU A 768 5.93 27.21 24.77
CA LEU A 768 4.88 27.31 23.75
C LEU A 768 4.88 28.71 23.10
N GLN A 769 4.92 28.73 21.78
CA GLN A 769 4.84 29.94 20.96
C GLN A 769 3.48 30.00 20.28
N PRO A 770 2.70 31.08 20.43
CA PRO A 770 1.38 31.19 19.80
C PRO A 770 1.51 31.33 18.28
N VAL A 771 0.56 30.75 17.54
CA VAL A 771 0.51 30.80 16.07
C VAL A 771 -0.80 31.36 15.56
N GLY A 772 -1.93 30.81 16.02
CA GLY A 772 -3.24 31.11 15.45
C GLY A 772 -4.39 30.56 16.27
N ARG A 773 -5.59 30.61 15.71
CA ARG A 773 -6.81 30.06 16.31
C ARG A 773 -7.63 29.28 15.29
N LEU A 774 -8.20 28.16 15.74
CA LEU A 774 -9.13 27.32 15.00
C LEU A 774 -10.54 27.59 15.53
N VAL A 775 -11.48 27.93 14.66
CA VAL A 775 -12.89 28.15 15.01
C VAL A 775 -13.77 27.22 14.18
N LEU A 776 -14.61 26.41 14.82
CA LEU A 776 -15.57 25.54 14.16
C LEU A 776 -16.95 26.19 14.19
N ASN A 777 -17.39 26.70 13.04
CA ASN A 777 -18.60 27.53 12.94
C ASN A 777 -19.69 26.96 12.03
N LYS A 778 -19.48 25.79 11.43
CA LYS A 778 -20.46 25.16 10.55
C LYS A 778 -20.51 23.64 10.74
N ASN A 779 -21.72 23.10 10.93
CA ASN A 779 -21.96 21.66 10.91
C ASN A 779 -21.81 21.10 9.48
N ILE A 780 -21.40 19.84 9.39
CA ILE A 780 -21.38 19.13 8.10
C ILE A 780 -22.78 19.00 7.51
N ASP A 781 -22.86 19.02 6.18
CA ASP A 781 -24.15 19.02 5.47
C ASP A 781 -24.73 17.59 5.38
N ASN A 782 -23.86 16.56 5.30
CA ASN A 782 -24.24 15.14 5.34
C ASN A 782 -23.19 14.29 6.07
N PHE A 783 -23.63 13.49 7.04
CA PHE A 783 -22.72 12.67 7.85
C PHE A 783 -21.93 11.65 7.04
N PHE A 784 -22.58 10.91 6.13
CA PHE A 784 -21.88 9.89 5.36
C PHE A 784 -20.86 10.52 4.40
N ALA A 785 -21.28 11.54 3.65
CA ALA A 785 -20.42 12.18 2.66
C ALA A 785 -19.27 12.97 3.30
N GLU A 786 -19.46 13.61 4.46
CA GLU A 786 -18.49 14.57 5.00
C GLU A 786 -17.86 14.16 6.34
N ASN A 787 -18.36 13.12 7.01
CA ASN A 787 -17.70 12.51 8.18
C ASN A 787 -17.17 11.11 7.84
N GLU A 788 -17.99 10.24 7.23
CA GLU A 788 -17.58 8.85 6.98
C GLU A 788 -16.56 8.77 5.83
N GLN A 789 -16.82 9.44 4.71
CA GLN A 789 -15.93 9.45 3.54
C GLN A 789 -14.73 10.41 3.65
N LEU A 790 -14.67 11.22 4.72
CA LEU A 790 -13.56 12.14 4.95
C LEU A 790 -12.25 11.38 5.20
N ALA A 791 -11.17 11.80 4.55
CA ALA A 791 -9.88 11.13 4.58
C ALA A 791 -8.78 12.12 4.99
N PHE A 792 -8.00 11.75 6.00
CA PHE A 792 -6.84 12.52 6.47
C PHE A 792 -5.58 11.68 6.34
N CYS A 793 -4.47 12.24 5.89
CA CYS A 793 -3.21 11.50 5.80
C CYS A 793 -2.03 12.39 6.21
N PRO A 794 -1.19 11.99 7.18
CA PRO A 794 0.02 12.75 7.54
C PRO A 794 1.00 13.00 6.40
N ALA A 795 0.90 12.24 5.28
CA ALA A 795 1.69 12.46 4.07
C ALA A 795 1.19 13.62 3.19
N ILE A 796 0.00 14.16 3.48
CA ILE A 796 -0.56 15.30 2.75
C ILE A 796 -0.03 16.56 3.43
N VAL A 797 1.15 17.00 2.99
CA VAL A 797 1.84 18.22 3.43
C VAL A 797 1.91 19.25 2.30
N VAL A 798 2.20 20.49 2.67
CA VAL A 798 2.38 21.64 1.76
C VAL A 798 3.81 22.17 1.87
N PRO A 799 4.32 22.93 0.88
CA PRO A 799 5.62 23.58 0.99
C PRO A 799 5.81 24.29 2.34
N GLY A 800 6.99 24.15 2.93
CA GLY A 800 7.31 24.70 4.26
C GLY A 800 6.97 23.81 5.45
N VAL A 801 6.25 22.69 5.26
CA VAL A 801 6.00 21.66 6.29
C VAL A 801 6.43 20.29 5.76
N TYR A 802 7.28 19.58 6.50
CA TYR A 802 7.85 18.30 6.11
C TYR A 802 7.87 17.30 7.27
N TYR A 803 8.14 16.04 6.94
CA TYR A 803 8.26 14.96 7.90
C TYR A 803 9.58 15.08 8.69
N SER A 804 9.58 14.62 9.93
CA SER A 804 10.82 14.29 10.65
C SER A 804 11.18 12.81 10.43
N ASP A 805 12.29 12.36 11.03
CA ASP A 805 12.73 10.95 10.98
C ASP A 805 12.08 10.07 12.07
N ASP A 806 11.03 10.56 12.74
CA ASP A 806 10.20 9.78 13.68
C ASP A 806 9.67 8.51 12.99
N LYS A 807 10.05 7.33 13.52
CA LYS A 807 9.76 6.01 12.91
C LYS A 807 8.26 5.70 12.85
N LEU A 808 7.47 6.21 13.81
CA LEU A 808 6.02 6.05 13.76
C LEU A 808 5.42 6.96 12.69
N LEU A 809 5.86 8.23 12.60
CA LEU A 809 5.41 9.13 11.55
C LEU A 809 5.72 8.59 10.15
N GLN A 810 6.94 8.07 9.93
CA GLN A 810 7.36 7.46 8.66
C GLN A 810 6.51 6.26 8.25
N THR A 811 5.92 5.54 9.21
CA THR A 811 4.97 4.47 8.90
C THR A 811 3.59 5.02 8.55
N ARG A 812 3.15 6.07 9.26
CA ARG A 812 1.83 6.69 9.07
C ARG A 812 1.69 7.37 7.71
N ILE A 813 2.77 7.94 7.16
CA ILE A 813 2.72 8.58 5.82
C ILE A 813 2.34 7.57 4.71
N PHE A 814 2.60 6.27 4.90
CA PHE A 814 2.12 5.22 4.00
C PHE A 814 0.70 4.76 4.37
N SER A 815 0.50 4.34 5.62
CA SER A 815 -0.67 3.56 6.06
C SER A 815 -2.01 4.25 5.81
N TYR A 816 -2.09 5.57 6.03
CA TYR A 816 -3.36 6.30 5.90
C TYR A 816 -3.86 6.34 4.46
N ALA A 817 -3.00 6.69 3.50
CA ALA A 817 -3.38 6.73 2.09
C ALA A 817 -3.73 5.33 1.57
N ASP A 818 -3.01 4.30 2.03
CA ASP A 818 -3.26 2.89 1.66
C ASP A 818 -4.65 2.42 2.12
N THR A 819 -4.96 2.54 3.41
CA THR A 819 -6.27 2.13 3.93
C THR A 819 -7.42 2.95 3.33
N GLN A 820 -7.17 4.19 2.91
CA GLN A 820 -8.16 5.03 2.22
C GLN A 820 -8.47 4.53 0.81
N ARG A 821 -7.47 4.08 0.05
CA ARG A 821 -7.69 3.46 -1.27
C ARG A 821 -8.55 2.19 -1.16
N HIS A 822 -8.33 1.38 -0.11
CA HIS A 822 -9.17 0.23 0.17
C HIS A 822 -10.61 0.65 0.56
N ARG A 823 -10.73 1.56 1.54
CA ARG A 823 -12.02 1.90 2.16
C ARG A 823 -12.95 2.72 1.27
N LEU A 824 -12.39 3.61 0.45
CA LEU A 824 -13.13 4.62 -0.33
C LEU A 824 -12.91 4.50 -1.84
N GLY A 825 -12.05 3.58 -2.28
CA GLY A 825 -11.64 3.43 -3.66
C GLY A 825 -10.42 4.30 -4.05
N PRO A 826 -9.80 4.03 -5.20
CA PRO A 826 -8.56 4.68 -5.63
C PRO A 826 -8.71 6.20 -5.84
N ASN A 827 -9.92 6.66 -6.17
CA ASN A 827 -10.23 8.07 -6.46
C ASN A 827 -10.77 8.84 -5.25
N TYR A 828 -10.53 8.39 -4.01
CA TYR A 828 -11.09 9.00 -2.80
C TYR A 828 -10.76 10.51 -2.63
N LEU A 829 -9.65 10.98 -3.19
CA LEU A 829 -9.26 12.40 -3.17
C LEU A 829 -10.15 13.28 -4.07
N MET A 830 -10.94 12.69 -4.96
CA MET A 830 -11.90 13.45 -5.77
C MET A 830 -13.20 13.75 -5.01
N LEU A 831 -13.48 13.01 -3.94
CA LEU A 831 -14.68 13.22 -3.12
C LEU A 831 -14.68 14.67 -2.58
N PRO A 832 -15.82 15.38 -2.61
CA PRO A 832 -15.89 16.81 -2.26
C PRO A 832 -15.19 17.25 -0.96
N PRO A 833 -15.25 16.50 0.16
CA PRO A 833 -14.54 16.89 1.38
C PRO A 833 -13.03 16.61 1.33
N ASN A 834 -12.56 15.74 0.44
CA ASN A 834 -11.15 15.37 0.32
C ASN A 834 -10.43 16.17 -0.77
N ALA A 835 -11.17 16.65 -1.78
CA ALA A 835 -10.62 17.37 -2.91
C ALA A 835 -9.93 18.68 -2.49
N PRO A 836 -8.73 18.98 -3.03
CA PRO A 836 -8.11 20.27 -2.84
C PRO A 836 -9.01 21.38 -3.40
N LYS A 837 -8.95 22.56 -2.77
CA LYS A 837 -9.70 23.74 -3.24
C LYS A 837 -8.86 24.65 -4.15
N CYS A 838 -7.55 24.41 -4.23
CA CYS A 838 -6.66 25.05 -5.18
C CYS A 838 -6.79 24.41 -6.57
N ALA A 839 -6.31 25.14 -7.60
CA ALA A 839 -6.10 24.55 -8.91
C ALA A 839 -5.10 23.38 -8.79
N HIS A 840 -5.36 22.29 -9.50
CA HIS A 840 -4.50 21.12 -9.52
C HIS A 840 -4.54 20.49 -10.91
N HIS A 841 -3.40 19.94 -11.35
CA HIS A 841 -3.25 19.25 -12.62
C HIS A 841 -2.31 18.05 -12.41
N ASN A 842 -2.70 16.87 -12.89
CA ASN A 842 -1.91 15.65 -12.79
C ASN A 842 -2.31 14.67 -13.90
N ASN A 843 -1.55 13.59 -14.05
CA ASN A 843 -1.77 12.56 -15.07
C ASN A 843 -2.29 11.24 -14.47
N HIS A 844 -3.06 11.31 -13.39
CA HIS A 844 -3.77 10.11 -12.90
C HIS A 844 -5.08 9.97 -13.68
N HIS A 845 -5.27 8.82 -14.33
CA HIS A 845 -6.46 8.52 -15.14
C HIS A 845 -7.20 7.30 -14.59
N ASP A 846 -8.50 7.21 -14.91
CA ASP A 846 -9.36 6.06 -14.64
C ASP A 846 -9.55 5.76 -13.14
N GLY A 847 -9.60 4.48 -12.76
CA GLY A 847 -9.94 4.02 -11.42
C GLY A 847 -11.45 4.00 -11.16
N PHE A 848 -11.87 3.13 -10.24
CA PHE A 848 -13.29 2.99 -9.87
C PHE A 848 -13.91 4.34 -9.49
N MET A 849 -15.10 4.63 -10.05
CA MET A 849 -15.86 5.86 -9.82
C MET A 849 -15.09 7.16 -10.12
N ASN A 850 -14.27 7.19 -11.18
CA ASN A 850 -13.74 8.44 -11.71
C ASN A 850 -14.84 9.24 -12.41
N PHE A 851 -15.29 10.34 -11.78
CA PHE A 851 -16.30 11.25 -12.33
C PHE A 851 -15.70 12.56 -12.89
N MET A 852 -14.36 12.69 -12.96
CA MET A 852 -13.76 13.87 -13.57
C MET A 852 -14.00 13.86 -15.08
N HIS A 853 -14.32 15.03 -15.61
CA HIS A 853 -14.26 15.24 -17.05
C HIS A 853 -12.84 15.65 -17.40
N ARG A 854 -12.23 14.89 -18.31
CA ARG A 854 -10.96 15.23 -18.94
C ARG A 854 -11.12 15.03 -20.44
N ASP A 855 -10.84 16.07 -21.21
CA ASP A 855 -10.80 16.08 -22.67
C ASP A 855 -9.35 16.17 -23.18
N GLU A 856 -8.38 16.15 -22.27
CA GLU A 856 -6.95 16.11 -22.60
C GLU A 856 -6.56 14.75 -23.21
N GLU A 857 -5.80 14.78 -24.30
CA GLU A 857 -5.21 13.56 -24.91
C GLU A 857 -3.86 13.18 -24.26
N VAL A 858 -3.30 14.09 -23.45
CA VAL A 858 -2.02 13.91 -22.76
C VAL A 858 -2.28 13.45 -21.34
N ASN A 859 -1.86 12.21 -21.06
CA ASN A 859 -1.94 11.57 -19.76
C ASN A 859 -0.58 11.11 -19.24
N TYR A 860 0.48 11.83 -19.65
CA TYR A 860 1.87 11.57 -19.32
C TYR A 860 2.65 12.90 -19.25
N PHE A 861 3.76 12.93 -18.51
CA PHE A 861 4.60 14.13 -18.39
C PHE A 861 6.09 13.73 -18.41
N PRO A 862 6.99 14.52 -19.06
CA PRO A 862 6.70 15.76 -19.79
C PRO A 862 6.05 15.48 -21.15
N SER A 863 5.33 16.46 -21.68
CA SER A 863 4.79 16.43 -23.04
C SER A 863 5.03 17.79 -23.69
N ARG A 864 5.24 17.81 -25.01
CA ARG A 864 5.22 19.07 -25.79
C ARG A 864 3.80 19.57 -26.07
N TYR A 865 2.80 18.72 -25.84
CA TYR A 865 1.39 18.99 -26.13
C TYR A 865 0.60 19.45 -24.91
N ASP A 866 1.18 19.35 -23.71
CA ASP A 866 0.61 19.88 -22.47
C ASP A 866 1.47 21.07 -21.97
N PRO A 867 0.91 22.28 -21.74
CA PRO A 867 1.65 23.42 -21.22
C PRO A 867 2.10 23.26 -19.75
N VAL A 868 1.71 22.18 -19.07
CA VAL A 868 2.15 21.88 -17.72
C VAL A 868 3.67 21.83 -17.64
N ARG A 869 4.19 22.46 -16.59
CA ARG A 869 5.61 22.53 -16.27
C ARG A 869 5.81 22.20 -14.80
N HIS A 870 7.04 21.86 -14.44
CA HIS A 870 7.40 21.77 -13.03
C HIS A 870 7.12 23.09 -12.30
N ALA A 871 6.62 22.99 -11.08
CA ALA A 871 6.53 24.13 -10.17
C ALA A 871 7.95 24.67 -9.86
N GLU A 872 8.02 25.92 -9.40
CA GLU A 872 9.26 26.49 -8.88
C GLU A 872 9.80 25.63 -7.72
N LYS A 873 11.13 25.60 -7.58
CA LYS A 873 11.75 24.87 -6.46
C LYS A 873 11.47 25.61 -5.16
N PHE A 874 10.79 24.94 -4.24
CA PHE A 874 10.66 25.37 -2.86
C PHE A 874 11.80 24.77 -2.02
N PRO A 875 12.25 25.45 -0.95
CA PRO A 875 13.21 24.86 -0.02
C PRO A 875 12.65 23.58 0.60
N ILE A 876 13.48 22.53 0.63
CA ILE A 876 13.15 21.23 1.23
C ILE A 876 14.22 20.87 2.28
N PRO A 877 13.93 19.99 3.25
CA PRO A 877 14.95 19.52 4.19
C PRO A 877 16.13 18.88 3.44
N SER A 878 17.35 19.39 3.66
CA SER A 878 18.57 18.99 2.93
C SER A 878 19.56 18.20 3.80
N ARG A 879 19.17 17.80 5.02
CA ARG A 879 20.02 17.03 5.95
C ARG A 879 20.57 15.79 5.26
N ILE A 880 21.90 15.65 5.29
CA ILE A 880 22.60 14.45 4.83
C ILE A 880 22.37 13.36 5.88
N CYS A 881 21.92 12.18 5.45
CA CYS A 881 21.82 11.02 6.33
C CYS A 881 23.06 10.17 6.20
N THR A 882 23.67 9.82 7.32
CA THR A 882 24.81 8.90 7.41
C THR A 882 24.51 7.84 8.45
N GLY A 883 24.68 6.57 8.12
CA GLY A 883 24.40 5.48 9.07
C GLY A 883 24.53 4.10 8.43
N LYS A 884 24.42 3.06 9.25
CA LYS A 884 24.34 1.67 8.78
C LYS A 884 22.89 1.31 8.46
N ARG A 885 22.68 0.48 7.45
CA ARG A 885 21.38 -0.14 7.21
C ARG A 885 21.13 -1.22 8.25
N GLU A 886 20.26 -0.93 9.21
CA GLU A 886 19.95 -1.87 10.29
C GLU A 886 18.51 -1.73 10.81
N LYS A 887 18.03 -2.77 11.49
CA LYS A 887 16.80 -2.73 12.29
C LYS A 887 17.19 -2.61 13.75
N CYS A 888 17.13 -1.40 14.29
CA CYS A 888 17.55 -1.11 15.66
C CYS A 888 16.53 -0.24 16.40
N ILE A 889 16.61 -0.26 17.72
CA ILE A 889 15.95 0.72 18.58
C ILE A 889 16.74 2.04 18.57
N ILE A 890 16.10 3.14 18.99
CA ILE A 890 16.77 4.43 19.20
C ILE A 890 17.68 4.36 20.44
N GLU A 891 18.74 5.18 20.50
CA GLU A 891 19.69 5.13 21.62
C GLU A 891 19.12 5.75 22.92
N LYS A 892 18.48 6.92 22.83
CA LYS A 892 17.98 7.68 24.00
C LYS A 892 16.52 7.35 24.33
N GLU A 893 16.25 6.08 24.63
CA GLU A 893 14.88 5.60 24.89
C GLU A 893 14.20 6.28 26.08
N ASN A 894 14.92 6.47 27.18
CA ASN A 894 14.48 7.13 28.42
C ASN A 894 13.01 6.85 28.81
N ASN A 895 12.67 5.56 28.97
CA ASN A 895 11.26 5.10 29.09
C ASN A 895 10.55 5.55 30.37
N PHE A 896 11.29 5.92 31.43
CA PHE A 896 10.73 6.01 32.79
C PHE A 896 10.67 7.43 33.37
N LYS A 897 11.53 8.36 32.91
CA LYS A 897 11.66 9.70 33.50
C LYS A 897 10.38 10.53 33.38
N GLN A 898 9.94 10.81 32.15
CA GLN A 898 8.74 11.64 31.90
C GLN A 898 7.44 11.06 32.48
N PRO A 899 7.16 9.74 32.42
CA PRO A 899 6.01 9.18 33.13
C PRO A 899 6.04 9.47 34.64
N GLY A 900 7.21 9.34 35.27
CA GLY A 900 7.41 9.64 36.69
C GLY A 900 7.19 11.12 37.01
N GLU A 901 7.76 12.01 36.20
CA GLU A 901 7.58 13.47 36.32
C GLU A 901 6.11 13.84 36.23
N ARG A 902 5.39 13.25 35.27
CA ARG A 902 3.96 13.50 35.09
C ARG A 902 3.13 12.98 36.26
N TYR A 903 3.39 11.78 36.78
CA TYR A 903 2.71 11.30 37.99
C TYR A 903 2.93 12.22 39.20
N ARG A 904 4.16 12.71 39.40
CA ARG A 904 4.49 13.66 40.47
C ARG A 904 3.79 15.02 40.31
N SER A 905 3.45 15.42 39.09
CA SER A 905 2.72 16.66 38.82
C SER A 905 1.24 16.62 39.23
N PHE A 906 0.68 15.43 39.46
CA PHE A 906 -0.72 15.27 39.83
C PHE A 906 -1.00 15.72 41.27
N ALA A 907 -2.16 16.33 41.48
CA ALA A 907 -2.70 16.53 42.82
C ALA A 907 -2.94 15.17 43.52
N PRO A 908 -2.87 15.10 44.87
CA PRO A 908 -2.96 13.82 45.60
C PRO A 908 -4.21 12.99 45.30
N ASP A 909 -5.37 13.61 45.12
CA ASP A 909 -6.63 12.95 44.78
C ASP A 909 -6.61 12.35 43.36
N ARG A 910 -5.97 13.04 42.41
CA ARG A 910 -5.75 12.57 41.04
C ARG A 910 -4.76 11.40 40.99
N GLN A 911 -3.70 11.45 41.81
CA GLN A 911 -2.79 10.30 42.00
C GLN A 911 -3.54 9.07 42.54
N GLU A 912 -4.45 9.27 43.48
CA GLU A 912 -5.25 8.19 44.06
C GLU A 912 -6.17 7.53 43.03
N ARG A 913 -6.87 8.33 42.20
CA ARG A 913 -7.68 7.80 41.08
C ARG A 913 -6.84 7.02 40.07
N PHE A 914 -5.66 7.55 39.72
CA PHE A 914 -4.72 6.88 38.83
C PHE A 914 -4.28 5.51 39.38
N ILE A 915 -3.90 5.44 40.66
CA ILE A 915 -3.54 4.18 41.33
C ILE A 915 -4.70 3.20 41.34
N ARG A 916 -5.92 3.66 41.67
CA ARG A 916 -7.12 2.81 41.70
C ARG A 916 -7.35 2.12 40.35
N ARG A 917 -7.28 2.88 39.25
CA ARG A 917 -7.47 2.34 37.88
C ARG A 917 -6.41 1.30 37.52
N TRP A 918 -5.17 1.53 37.92
CA TRP A 918 -4.08 0.55 37.73
C TRP A 918 -4.27 -0.72 38.55
N VAL A 919 -4.68 -0.58 39.82
CA VAL A 919 -5.00 -1.73 40.67
C VAL A 919 -6.14 -2.55 40.07
N GLU A 920 -7.18 -1.90 39.57
CA GLU A 920 -8.31 -2.56 38.92
C GLU A 920 -7.86 -3.33 37.68
N ALA A 921 -7.11 -2.69 36.78
CA ALA A 921 -6.61 -3.33 35.56
C ALA A 921 -5.67 -4.52 35.86
N LEU A 922 -4.78 -4.39 36.85
CA LEU A 922 -3.83 -5.45 37.25
C LEU A 922 -4.45 -6.57 38.10
N SER A 923 -5.69 -6.38 38.57
CA SER A 923 -6.43 -7.38 39.34
C SER A 923 -7.20 -8.37 38.46
N ASP A 924 -7.21 -8.19 37.14
CA ASP A 924 -7.79 -9.16 36.20
C ASP A 924 -7.20 -10.56 36.46
N PRO A 925 -8.03 -11.62 36.64
CA PRO A 925 -7.55 -12.96 36.95
C PRO A 925 -6.57 -13.54 35.91
N ARG A 926 -6.63 -13.08 34.66
CA ARG A 926 -5.73 -13.51 33.59
C ARG A 926 -4.40 -12.75 33.57
N VAL A 927 -4.30 -11.63 34.29
CA VAL A 927 -3.01 -10.96 34.52
C VAL A 927 -2.21 -11.80 35.52
N THR A 928 -1.26 -12.56 35.00
CA THR A 928 -0.42 -13.47 35.80
C THR A 928 0.43 -12.70 36.81
N HIS A 929 0.93 -13.41 37.84
CA HIS A 929 1.86 -12.85 38.80
C HIS A 929 3.10 -12.23 38.10
N GLU A 930 3.57 -12.84 37.02
CA GLU A 930 4.70 -12.34 36.25
C GLU A 930 4.39 -11.01 35.57
N ILE A 931 3.28 -10.92 34.81
CA ILE A 931 2.86 -9.68 34.15
C ILE A 931 2.68 -8.57 35.19
N ARG A 932 2.03 -8.89 36.32
CA ARG A 932 1.83 -7.95 37.43
C ARG A 932 3.16 -7.45 38.01
N SER A 933 4.15 -8.34 38.16
CA SER A 933 5.48 -7.99 38.67
C SER A 933 6.23 -7.07 37.70
N ILE A 934 6.14 -7.31 36.39
CA ILE A 934 6.73 -6.45 35.35
C ILE A 934 6.14 -5.04 35.43
N TRP A 935 4.81 -4.91 35.47
CA TRP A 935 4.16 -3.61 35.58
C TRP A 935 4.52 -2.85 36.86
N ILE A 936 4.54 -3.53 38.01
CA ILE A 936 4.99 -2.93 39.27
C ILE A 936 6.45 -2.47 39.15
N ASN A 937 7.31 -3.25 38.50
CA ASN A 937 8.70 -2.88 38.27
C ASN A 937 8.81 -1.63 37.37
N TYR A 938 8.10 -1.58 36.24
CA TYR A 938 8.07 -0.41 35.37
C TYR A 938 7.62 0.86 36.12
N TRP A 939 6.53 0.76 36.88
CA TRP A 939 6.06 1.88 37.70
C TRP A 939 7.05 2.26 38.80
N SER A 940 7.78 1.31 39.39
CA SER A 940 8.84 1.57 40.38
C SER A 940 10.05 2.29 39.78
N GLN A 941 10.38 2.00 38.51
CA GLN A 941 11.44 2.69 37.78
C GLN A 941 11.04 4.14 37.44
N ALA A 942 9.76 4.38 37.14
CA ALA A 942 9.25 5.73 36.90
C ALA A 942 9.12 6.55 38.19
N ASP A 943 8.55 5.96 39.24
CA ASP A 943 8.43 6.56 40.56
C ASP A 943 8.35 5.49 41.67
N LYS A 944 9.31 5.51 42.60
CA LYS A 944 9.39 4.53 43.70
C LYS A 944 8.13 4.49 44.56
N SER A 945 7.50 5.64 44.84
CA SER A 945 6.30 5.70 45.69
C SER A 945 5.10 5.08 44.98
N LEU A 946 4.94 5.35 43.68
CA LEU A 946 3.89 4.74 42.86
C LEU A 946 4.00 3.22 42.82
N GLY A 947 5.19 2.69 42.52
CA GLY A 947 5.45 1.25 42.49
C GLY A 947 5.15 0.57 43.83
N GLN A 948 5.56 1.18 44.95
CA GLN A 948 5.26 0.68 46.31
C GLN A 948 3.75 0.67 46.60
N LYS A 949 3.03 1.76 46.30
CA LYS A 949 1.57 1.84 46.53
C LYS A 949 0.82 0.78 45.72
N LEU A 950 1.22 0.53 44.48
CA LEU A 950 0.64 -0.52 43.63
C LEU A 950 0.93 -1.91 44.20
N ALA A 951 2.18 -2.20 44.56
CA ALA A 951 2.58 -3.48 45.14
C ALA A 951 1.82 -3.79 46.43
N SER A 952 1.70 -2.80 47.33
CA SER A 952 0.95 -2.94 48.59
C SER A 952 -0.52 -3.23 48.38
N ARG A 953 -1.19 -2.59 47.41
CA ARG A 953 -2.63 -2.80 47.14
C ARG A 953 -2.93 -4.11 46.43
N LEU A 954 -1.98 -4.63 45.66
CA LEU A 954 -2.10 -5.88 44.93
C LEU A 954 -1.56 -7.10 45.71
N ASN A 955 -1.07 -6.89 46.95
CA ASN A 955 -0.43 -7.91 47.79
C ASN A 955 0.73 -8.65 47.10
N VAL A 956 1.53 -7.95 46.29
CA VAL A 956 2.70 -8.52 45.60
C VAL A 956 3.97 -8.12 46.36
N LYS A 957 4.84 -9.09 46.70
CA LYS A 957 6.15 -8.79 47.30
C LYS A 957 7.02 -8.08 46.25
N PRO A 958 7.66 -6.94 46.55
CA PRO A 958 8.60 -6.32 45.63
C PRO A 958 9.74 -7.30 45.35
N SER A 959 9.97 -7.65 44.08
CA SER A 959 11.24 -8.25 43.67
C SER A 959 12.33 -7.17 43.82
N MET A 960 13.30 -7.39 44.70
CA MET A 960 14.45 -6.50 44.89
C MET A 960 15.24 -6.26 43.60
#